data_AF-V2YIR8-F1
#
_entry.id   AF-V2YIR8-F1
#
_cell.length_a   1.000
_cell.length_b   1.000
_cell.length_c   1.000
_cell.angle_alpha   90.00
_cell.angle_beta   90.00
_cell.angle_gamma   90.00
#
_symmetry.space_group_name_H-M   'P 1'
#
loop_
_entity.id
_entity.type
_entity.pdbx_description
1 polymer ?
#
loop_
_entity_poly.entity_id
_entity_poly.type
_entity_poly.pdbx_seq_one_letter_code
_entity_poly.pdbx_strand_id
1 'polypeptide(L)'
;MFTPLPLLALGLATATTSTLAATAGSFADGGSTQVSAMMMFVGNDEKVYIMDKAEGNDARINGHPAWGSVWDINTHEVELMDIKTNVFCASGMHLPNGSYATFGGNGAIGPGGNIGSQRNPSGASGAWDATYQDFDGSKAIRVVNPCTSKDNFDSPQCQWFDDPSVLSMQKQRWYSAAEPLADGSIVLIGGFVNGGYINRNYPNDDPAYSHGAAEPTYEFYPANGRQAEVMQFMIKTSGLNSYAHTYLMPSGKMFVQANISTILWDPATNTETELPDMPGGIARVYPASGAVAMLPLTPANNYNPTVLFCGGTDMPDEAWGDYSFPRINTWDYPASSDCHRITPEPEDGSAPEYVKDDDMLETRTMGQFIILPTGQLLVVNGGLNGTAGYSEATGQTRLYGDMPYGMSLASGPVGTPAIYDPNASQGKRWSNSGLQSSSIARLYHSSAILLPDASVLIAGSNPNVDVNKTTVFPTEYRSEIFYPPYFSATTRPTPSGIPNTLSYGGDPFDITVPASSYSGSANTAAENTHVTVVRPGWTTHAMNMGQRYLQLNNTFTVNSDGSLTLHTAQMPPNANIFQPGPAWVFVVVNGIPSKGTYVIVGSGKMETQTLSAASVLPNSVRLDSAKGSADGSTTGNGSNSNSAEQSSKGQLIAIIVGAVVALGLIGAVIGICLSRRRRAANRRDLSTSSPSYPMSTTPASPVTSGNYGHDGYGHGQGYGGAGDDPRGLRGSDSSVFVPFKQDYNSSQQWGASNANLVDHQQYDAYRDNGVPQYRSNGMSMELDPYAAESRMSASSPHGGRSRY
;
A
#
# COMPACT_ATOMS: atom_id res chain seq x y z
N MET A 1 -58.17 -9.70 -41.52
CA MET A 1 -57.59 -9.98 -40.18
C MET A 1 -56.15 -10.41 -40.39
N PHE A 2 -55.20 -9.79 -39.70
CA PHE A 2 -53.78 -10.15 -39.79
C PHE A 2 -53.23 -10.37 -38.38
N THR A 3 -52.66 -11.55 -38.16
CA THR A 3 -51.95 -11.93 -36.93
C THR A 3 -50.51 -12.29 -37.33
N PRO A 4 -49.49 -11.54 -36.92
CA PRO A 4 -48.10 -11.80 -37.32
C PRO A 4 -47.50 -12.98 -36.55
N LEU A 5 -46.48 -13.61 -37.14
CA LEU A 5 -45.61 -14.56 -36.44
C LEU A 5 -44.65 -13.81 -35.50
N PRO A 6 -44.23 -14.41 -34.37
CA PRO A 6 -43.13 -13.88 -33.56
C PRO A 6 -41.79 -14.06 -34.27
N LEU A 7 -41.04 -12.96 -34.45
CA LEU A 7 -39.65 -12.99 -34.91
C LEU A 7 -38.72 -13.45 -33.78
N LEU A 8 -38.48 -14.75 -33.69
CA LEU A 8 -37.56 -15.35 -32.72
C LEU A 8 -36.17 -15.60 -33.34
N ALA A 9 -35.46 -14.53 -33.72
CA ALA A 9 -34.09 -14.61 -34.23
C ALA A 9 -33.31 -13.29 -34.00
N LEU A 10 -31.98 -13.39 -33.95
CA LEU A 10 -31.01 -12.30 -33.72
C LEU A 10 -31.13 -11.58 -32.36
N GLY A 11 -30.96 -12.35 -31.28
CA GLY A 11 -30.62 -11.85 -29.93
C GLY A 11 -29.16 -12.11 -29.51
N LEU A 12 -28.29 -12.54 -30.44
CA LEU A 12 -26.86 -12.74 -30.19
C LEU A 12 -26.12 -11.39 -30.17
N ALA A 13 -26.34 -10.64 -29.09
CA ALA A 13 -25.44 -9.57 -28.71
C ALA A 13 -24.10 -10.19 -28.32
N THR A 14 -23.14 -10.20 -29.24
CA THR A 14 -21.73 -10.33 -28.87
C THR A 14 -21.41 -9.18 -27.93
N ALA A 15 -21.19 -9.49 -26.65
CA ALA A 15 -20.61 -8.55 -25.71
C ALA A 15 -19.17 -8.26 -26.17
N THR A 16 -19.04 -7.29 -27.09
CA THR A 16 -17.77 -6.65 -27.37
C THR A 16 -17.40 -5.87 -26.11
N THR A 17 -16.69 -6.53 -25.20
CA THR A 17 -15.97 -5.88 -24.12
C THR A 17 -15.18 -4.75 -24.77
N SER A 18 -15.53 -3.52 -24.43
CA SER A 18 -14.85 -2.35 -24.97
C SER A 18 -13.50 -2.28 -24.29
N THR A 19 -12.53 -3.00 -24.85
CA THR A 19 -11.12 -2.93 -24.47
C THR A 19 -10.68 -1.48 -24.65
N LEU A 20 -10.75 -0.70 -23.58
CA LEU A 20 -10.24 0.66 -23.54
C LEU A 20 -8.78 0.58 -23.99
N ALA A 21 -8.45 1.26 -25.08
CA ALA A 21 -7.14 1.13 -25.70
C ALA A 21 -6.08 1.72 -24.76
N ALA A 22 -5.42 0.83 -24.01
CA ALA A 22 -4.41 1.15 -23.00
C ALA A 22 -3.37 2.09 -23.61
N THR A 23 -3.45 3.36 -23.23
CA THR A 23 -2.59 4.41 -23.79
C THR A 23 -1.40 4.57 -22.87
N ALA A 24 -0.20 4.35 -23.43
CA ALA A 24 1.03 4.37 -22.67
C ALA A 24 1.26 5.73 -21.98
N GLY A 25 1.60 5.70 -20.69
CA GLY A 25 1.76 6.88 -19.85
C GLY A 25 0.44 7.54 -19.42
N SER A 26 -0.73 6.96 -19.71
CA SER A 26 -2.03 7.50 -19.31
C SER A 26 -2.69 6.74 -18.15
N PHE A 27 -3.69 7.39 -17.57
CA PHE A 27 -4.71 6.77 -16.74
C PHE A 27 -5.90 6.33 -17.61
N ALA A 28 -6.63 5.32 -17.16
CA ALA A 28 -7.96 4.94 -17.65
C ALA A 28 -8.92 4.75 -16.46
N ASP A 29 -10.22 4.74 -16.73
CA ASP A 29 -11.26 4.54 -15.71
C ASP A 29 -11.23 3.10 -15.17
N GLY A 30 -10.95 2.95 -13.88
CA GLY A 30 -11.01 1.67 -13.16
C GLY A 30 -12.39 1.37 -12.57
N GLY A 31 -13.37 2.27 -12.75
CA GLY A 31 -14.69 2.15 -12.12
C GLY A 31 -14.69 2.54 -10.64
N SER A 32 -15.77 2.19 -9.94
CA SER A 32 -15.97 2.51 -8.52
C SER A 32 -15.64 1.32 -7.63
N THR A 33 -14.79 1.50 -6.61
CA THR A 33 -14.45 0.50 -5.59
C THR A 33 -15.55 0.31 -4.53
N GLN A 34 -16.64 1.09 -4.63
CA GLN A 34 -17.80 1.18 -3.72
C GLN A 34 -17.52 1.62 -2.27
N VAL A 35 -16.33 1.32 -1.75
CA VAL A 35 -15.74 1.80 -0.49
C VAL A 35 -14.44 2.57 -0.82
N SER A 36 -13.92 3.41 0.07
CA SER A 36 -12.63 4.08 -0.17
C SER A 36 -11.48 3.08 -0.03
N ALA A 37 -10.62 2.98 -1.04
CA ALA A 37 -9.54 2.00 -1.07
C ALA A 37 -8.34 2.40 -0.17
N MET A 38 -8.56 2.40 1.14
CA MET A 38 -7.55 2.72 2.14
C MET A 38 -6.45 1.67 2.21
N MET A 39 -6.82 0.40 2.07
CA MET A 39 -5.93 -0.76 2.04
C MET A 39 -6.29 -1.62 0.81
N MET A 40 -5.29 -2.19 0.12
CA MET A 40 -5.50 -3.17 -0.94
C MET A 40 -4.41 -4.24 -1.00
N PHE A 41 -4.75 -5.40 -1.58
CA PHE A 41 -3.78 -6.40 -2.05
C PHE A 41 -4.28 -7.14 -3.29
N VAL A 42 -3.36 -7.63 -4.14
CA VAL A 42 -3.70 -8.51 -5.27
C VAL A 42 -3.82 -9.94 -4.75
N GLY A 43 -5.02 -10.51 -4.83
CA GLY A 43 -5.29 -11.85 -4.33
C GLY A 43 -4.87 -12.95 -5.29
N ASN A 44 -5.19 -12.78 -6.58
CA ASN A 44 -4.92 -13.72 -7.68
C ASN A 44 -4.91 -12.98 -9.03
N ASP A 45 -5.01 -13.68 -10.16
CA ASP A 45 -4.96 -13.11 -11.51
C ASP A 45 -6.28 -12.45 -11.97
N GLU A 46 -7.34 -12.60 -11.17
CA GLU A 46 -8.68 -12.06 -11.45
C GLU A 46 -9.09 -10.95 -10.47
N LYS A 47 -8.60 -10.94 -9.21
CA LYS A 47 -9.16 -10.12 -8.11
C LYS A 47 -8.15 -9.27 -7.34
N VAL A 48 -8.53 -8.01 -7.08
CA VAL A 48 -7.93 -7.14 -6.05
C VAL A 48 -8.89 -7.05 -4.86
N TYR A 49 -8.38 -7.30 -3.66
CA TYR A 49 -9.14 -7.14 -2.42
C TYR A 49 -8.90 -5.73 -1.88
N ILE A 50 -9.97 -5.08 -1.42
CA ILE A 50 -10.01 -3.68 -1.02
C ILE A 50 -10.68 -3.57 0.35
N MET A 51 -10.10 -2.77 1.23
CA MET A 51 -10.66 -2.46 2.54
C MET A 51 -10.62 -0.96 2.81
N ASP A 52 -11.67 -0.49 3.47
CA ASP A 52 -11.88 0.85 3.96
C ASP A 52 -12.00 0.80 5.49
N LYS A 53 -12.06 1.95 6.18
CA LYS A 53 -12.49 1.97 7.59
C LYS A 53 -13.99 1.69 7.70
N ALA A 54 -14.46 1.28 8.88
CA ALA A 54 -15.89 1.42 9.15
C ALA A 54 -16.25 2.92 9.12
N GLU A 55 -17.18 3.30 8.23
CA GLU A 55 -17.72 4.66 8.07
C GLU A 55 -19.07 4.62 7.32
N GLY A 56 -19.69 5.78 7.09
CA GLY A 56 -21.02 5.94 6.52
C GLY A 56 -21.20 5.61 5.03
N ASN A 57 -20.52 4.58 4.51
CA ASN A 57 -20.57 4.17 3.11
C ASN A 57 -22.02 3.89 2.61
N ASP A 58 -22.31 4.35 1.38
CA ASP A 58 -23.61 4.15 0.71
C ASP A 58 -23.85 2.69 0.33
N ALA A 59 -22.77 2.00 -0.05
CA ALA A 59 -22.77 0.56 -0.30
C ALA A 59 -23.02 -0.20 1.00
N ARG A 60 -23.87 -1.24 0.96
CA ARG A 60 -24.30 -1.98 2.16
C ARG A 60 -24.29 -3.48 1.95
N ILE A 61 -23.86 -4.18 3.00
CA ILE A 61 -23.90 -5.63 3.16
C ILE A 61 -24.50 -5.95 4.52
N ASN A 62 -25.23 -7.06 4.65
CA ASN A 62 -25.81 -7.58 5.90
C ASN A 62 -26.58 -6.57 6.81
N GLY A 63 -27.02 -5.43 6.25
CA GLY A 63 -27.76 -4.36 6.93
C GLY A 63 -26.92 -3.16 7.39
N HIS A 64 -25.59 -3.21 7.29
CA HIS A 64 -24.66 -2.15 7.67
C HIS A 64 -23.96 -1.52 6.44
N PRO A 65 -23.23 -0.40 6.58
CA PRO A 65 -22.30 0.05 5.55
C PRO A 65 -21.27 -1.03 5.24
N ALA A 66 -20.85 -1.14 3.98
CA ALA A 66 -19.71 -1.98 3.62
C ALA A 66 -18.39 -1.22 3.83
N TRP A 67 -17.37 -1.93 4.31
CA TRP A 67 -15.98 -1.45 4.35
C TRP A 67 -14.97 -2.51 3.86
N GLY A 68 -15.47 -3.59 3.23
CA GLY A 68 -14.69 -4.53 2.44
C GLY A 68 -15.30 -4.68 1.05
N SER A 69 -14.47 -4.85 0.02
CA SER A 69 -14.91 -5.18 -1.32
C SER A 69 -13.83 -5.92 -2.13
N VAL A 70 -14.23 -6.55 -3.23
CA VAL A 70 -13.34 -7.19 -4.20
C VAL A 70 -13.61 -6.60 -5.58
N TRP A 71 -12.57 -6.12 -6.24
CA TRP A 71 -12.61 -5.53 -7.57
C TRP A 71 -12.06 -6.52 -8.61
N ASP A 72 -12.82 -6.74 -9.68
CA ASP A 72 -12.42 -7.62 -10.79
C ASP A 72 -11.52 -6.91 -11.80
N ILE A 73 -10.36 -7.50 -12.07
CA ILE A 73 -9.30 -6.94 -12.91
C ILE A 73 -9.70 -6.86 -14.41
N ASN A 74 -10.68 -7.65 -14.85
CA ASN A 74 -11.10 -7.75 -16.26
C ASN A 74 -12.42 -7.03 -16.55
N THR A 75 -13.36 -6.98 -15.60
CA THR A 75 -14.68 -6.34 -15.78
C THR A 75 -14.81 -4.99 -15.07
N HIS A 76 -13.92 -4.69 -14.12
CA HIS A 76 -14.00 -3.54 -13.20
C HIS A 76 -15.27 -3.56 -12.31
N GLU A 77 -15.97 -4.70 -12.23
CA GLU A 77 -17.11 -4.89 -11.34
C GLU A 77 -16.64 -5.14 -9.91
N VAL A 78 -17.52 -4.87 -8.94
CA VAL A 78 -17.20 -4.95 -7.51
C VAL A 78 -18.23 -5.76 -6.75
N GLU A 79 -17.73 -6.74 -6.00
CA GLU A 79 -18.49 -7.50 -5.00
C GLU A 79 -18.17 -6.96 -3.60
N LEU A 80 -19.18 -6.88 -2.73
CA LEU A 80 -19.01 -6.39 -1.36
C LEU A 80 -18.64 -7.56 -0.44
N MET A 81 -17.73 -7.31 0.52
CA MET A 81 -17.37 -8.28 1.55
C MET A 81 -17.84 -7.83 2.92
N ASP A 82 -18.25 -8.80 3.74
CA ASP A 82 -18.46 -8.56 5.16
C ASP A 82 -17.11 -8.63 5.90
N ILE A 83 -16.91 -7.68 6.80
CA ILE A 83 -15.75 -7.55 7.68
C ILE A 83 -16.33 -7.06 9.01
N LYS A 84 -16.26 -7.86 10.05
CA LYS A 84 -17.00 -7.65 11.31
C LYS A 84 -16.41 -6.52 12.16
N THR A 85 -15.08 -6.39 12.19
CA THR A 85 -14.37 -5.48 13.08
C THR A 85 -13.68 -4.34 12.32
N ASN A 86 -13.51 -3.19 12.97
CA ASN A 86 -13.04 -1.98 12.31
C ASN A 86 -11.54 -2.06 11.94
N VAL A 87 -11.26 -2.35 10.67
CA VAL A 87 -9.92 -2.47 10.06
C VAL A 87 -9.14 -1.16 9.96
N PHE A 88 -9.72 -0.01 10.32
CA PHE A 88 -9.11 1.31 10.15
C PHE A 88 -7.66 1.35 10.66
N CYS A 89 -6.70 1.60 9.77
CA CYS A 89 -5.25 1.64 10.05
C CYS A 89 -4.64 0.34 10.61
N ALA A 90 -5.21 -0.82 10.26
CA ALA A 90 -4.54 -2.09 10.42
C ALA A 90 -3.24 -2.17 9.60
N SER A 91 -2.38 -3.13 9.93
CA SER A 91 -1.33 -3.62 9.03
C SER A 91 -1.81 -4.87 8.29
N GLY A 92 -1.05 -5.36 7.31
CA GLY A 92 -1.39 -6.59 6.62
C GLY A 92 -0.27 -7.18 5.81
N MET A 93 -0.36 -8.48 5.54
CA MET A 93 0.69 -9.27 4.90
C MET A 93 0.13 -10.52 4.24
N HIS A 94 0.90 -11.04 3.28
CA HIS A 94 0.67 -12.36 2.68
C HIS A 94 1.08 -13.48 3.64
N LEU A 95 0.49 -14.66 3.49
CA LEU A 95 0.89 -15.90 4.14
C LEU A 95 1.48 -16.89 3.12
N PRO A 96 2.32 -17.86 3.55
CA PRO A 96 3.00 -18.78 2.63
C PRO A 96 2.10 -19.57 1.68
N ASN A 97 0.86 -19.87 2.09
CA ASN A 97 -0.11 -20.64 1.31
C ASN A 97 -0.86 -19.83 0.23
N GLY A 98 -0.58 -18.53 0.07
CA GLY A 98 -1.33 -17.65 -0.84
C GLY A 98 -2.52 -16.92 -0.21
N SER A 99 -2.88 -17.23 1.04
CA SER A 99 -3.86 -16.46 1.82
C SER A 99 -3.25 -15.14 2.33
N TYR A 100 -4.09 -14.22 2.78
CA TYR A 100 -3.67 -12.92 3.32
C TYR A 100 -4.26 -12.68 4.70
N ALA A 101 -3.53 -11.93 5.53
CA ALA A 101 -3.94 -11.57 6.88
C ALA A 101 -3.76 -10.07 7.15
N THR A 102 -4.66 -9.51 7.97
CA THR A 102 -4.60 -8.13 8.46
C THR A 102 -4.72 -8.07 9.98
N PHE A 103 -3.98 -7.14 10.59
CA PHE A 103 -3.65 -7.13 12.01
C PHE A 103 -4.00 -5.78 12.64
N GLY A 104 -4.83 -5.82 13.67
CA GLY A 104 -5.30 -4.64 14.38
C GLY A 104 -6.34 -3.84 13.62
N GLY A 105 -6.39 -2.55 13.91
CA GLY A 105 -7.47 -1.66 13.50
C GLY A 105 -7.86 -0.70 14.62
N ASN A 106 -9.01 -0.05 14.49
CA ASN A 106 -9.52 0.88 15.51
C ASN A 106 -10.56 0.19 16.41
N GLY A 107 -10.93 0.84 17.52
CA GLY A 107 -12.16 0.51 18.22
C GLY A 107 -13.41 0.76 17.35
N ALA A 108 -14.56 0.24 17.78
CA ALA A 108 -15.83 0.44 17.09
C ALA A 108 -16.24 1.92 17.08
N ILE A 109 -16.83 2.39 15.96
CA ILE A 109 -17.23 3.79 15.76
C ILE A 109 -18.65 3.92 15.20
N GLY A 110 -19.35 4.98 15.60
CA GLY A 110 -20.60 5.42 14.99
C GLY A 110 -20.43 6.65 14.09
N PRO A 111 -21.53 7.20 13.54
CA PRO A 111 -21.50 8.32 12.59
C PRO A 111 -20.70 9.54 13.05
N GLY A 112 -19.96 10.14 12.11
CA GLY A 112 -18.98 11.18 12.39
C GLY A 112 -17.69 10.68 13.07
N GLY A 113 -17.44 9.36 13.07
CA GLY A 113 -16.31 8.74 13.77
C GLY A 113 -16.44 8.75 15.29
N ASN A 114 -17.66 8.98 15.82
CA ASN A 114 -17.91 8.97 17.26
C ASN A 114 -17.57 7.61 17.88
N ILE A 115 -17.12 7.58 19.14
CA ILE A 115 -16.90 6.32 19.87
C ILE A 115 -18.21 5.50 19.90
N GLY A 116 -18.15 4.25 19.46
CA GLY A 116 -19.32 3.38 19.27
C GLY A 116 -20.22 3.21 20.50
N SER A 117 -21.50 2.97 20.24
CA SER A 117 -22.60 2.97 21.22
C SER A 117 -22.38 2.13 22.48
N GLN A 118 -21.58 1.06 22.41
CA GLN A 118 -21.08 0.30 23.55
C GLN A 118 -19.57 0.53 23.68
N ARG A 119 -19.12 1.02 24.83
CA ARG A 119 -17.69 1.29 25.10
C ARG A 119 -16.98 0.09 25.71
N ASN A 120 -15.69 -0.02 25.43
CA ASN A 120 -14.78 -0.91 26.14
C ASN A 120 -14.66 -0.51 27.64
N PRO A 121 -14.20 -1.43 28.52
CA PRO A 121 -14.09 -1.17 29.96
C PRO A 121 -13.21 0.03 30.37
N SER A 122 -12.27 0.45 29.52
CA SER A 122 -11.44 1.66 29.72
C SER A 122 -12.17 2.97 29.36
N GLY A 123 -13.34 2.92 28.73
CA GLY A 123 -14.08 4.07 28.20
C GLY A 123 -13.47 4.74 26.97
N ALA A 124 -12.24 4.38 26.59
CA ALA A 124 -11.43 5.02 25.54
C ALA A 124 -11.95 4.81 24.11
N SER A 125 -12.53 3.64 23.85
CA SER A 125 -12.87 3.16 22.52
C SER A 125 -14.18 2.38 22.53
N GLY A 126 -14.79 2.21 21.36
CA GLY A 126 -15.99 1.39 21.20
C GLY A 126 -15.65 -0.10 21.20
N ALA A 127 -16.45 -0.89 21.91
CA ALA A 127 -16.53 -2.34 21.75
C ALA A 127 -17.43 -2.71 20.55
N TRP A 128 -18.51 -1.95 20.33
CA TRP A 128 -19.47 -2.12 19.23
C TRP A 128 -20.33 -0.86 18.98
N ASP A 129 -20.73 -0.58 17.73
CA ASP A 129 -21.72 0.46 17.41
C ASP A 129 -23.06 -0.07 16.86
N ALA A 130 -24.17 0.56 17.25
CA ALA A 130 -25.52 0.17 16.84
C ALA A 130 -25.94 0.62 15.43
N THR A 131 -25.22 1.57 14.83
CA THR A 131 -25.56 2.20 13.55
C THR A 131 -24.73 1.63 12.40
N TYR A 132 -23.44 1.42 12.65
CA TYR A 132 -22.52 0.78 11.70
C TYR A 132 -22.34 -0.71 11.96
N GLN A 133 -22.76 -1.23 13.12
CA GLN A 133 -22.66 -2.65 13.49
C GLN A 133 -21.23 -3.19 13.53
N ASP A 134 -20.23 -2.30 13.53
CA ASP A 134 -18.81 -2.64 13.64
C ASP A 134 -18.46 -3.07 15.07
N PHE A 135 -17.40 -3.86 15.18
CA PHE A 135 -16.82 -4.32 16.43
C PHE A 135 -15.38 -3.83 16.59
N ASP A 136 -14.86 -3.83 17.81
CA ASP A 136 -13.47 -3.44 18.10
C ASP A 136 -12.45 -4.27 17.29
N GLY A 137 -11.76 -3.59 16.37
CA GLY A 137 -10.70 -4.15 15.54
C GLY A 137 -9.30 -4.05 16.14
N SER A 138 -9.10 -3.35 17.26
CA SER A 138 -7.77 -3.02 17.79
C SER A 138 -6.89 -4.23 18.12
N LYS A 139 -7.48 -5.39 18.44
CA LYS A 139 -6.78 -6.68 18.60
C LYS A 139 -7.06 -7.71 17.52
N ALA A 140 -7.87 -7.39 16.51
CA ALA A 140 -8.33 -8.36 15.54
C ALA A 140 -7.19 -8.91 14.68
N ILE A 141 -7.29 -10.19 14.32
CA ILE A 141 -6.52 -10.80 13.24
C ILE A 141 -7.54 -11.37 12.27
N ARG A 142 -7.54 -10.87 11.04
CA ARG A 142 -8.49 -11.28 10.01
C ARG A 142 -7.77 -11.97 8.88
N VAL A 143 -8.30 -13.09 8.39
CA VAL A 143 -7.65 -13.92 7.38
C VAL A 143 -8.62 -14.23 6.25
N VAL A 144 -8.15 -14.17 5.00
CA VAL A 144 -8.95 -14.51 3.80
C VAL A 144 -8.13 -15.33 2.82
N ASN A 145 -8.77 -16.31 2.18
CA ASN A 145 -8.21 -17.03 1.05
C ASN A 145 -8.72 -16.38 -0.25
N PRO A 146 -7.85 -15.85 -1.13
CA PRO A 146 -8.29 -15.22 -2.37
C PRO A 146 -9.04 -16.18 -3.30
N CYS A 147 -10.34 -15.91 -3.53
CA CYS A 147 -11.19 -16.68 -4.42
C CYS A 147 -11.19 -16.15 -5.85
N THR A 148 -11.46 -17.02 -6.82
CA THR A 148 -11.58 -16.70 -8.25
C THR A 148 -13.05 -16.56 -8.64
N SER A 149 -13.33 -16.06 -9.84
CA SER A 149 -14.68 -15.95 -10.42
C SER A 149 -15.36 -17.30 -10.72
N LYS A 150 -14.70 -18.41 -10.39
CA LYS A 150 -15.23 -19.78 -10.48
C LYS A 150 -15.72 -20.30 -9.12
N ASP A 151 -15.29 -19.64 -8.04
CA ASP A 151 -15.64 -19.97 -6.67
C ASP A 151 -16.92 -19.22 -6.24
N ASN A 152 -17.58 -19.71 -5.19
CA ASN A 152 -18.76 -19.05 -4.65
C ASN A 152 -18.38 -18.04 -3.57
N PHE A 153 -18.48 -16.74 -3.83
CA PHE A 153 -18.11 -15.71 -2.84
C PHE A 153 -19.02 -15.70 -1.59
N ASP A 154 -20.28 -16.16 -1.68
CA ASP A 154 -21.15 -16.41 -0.51
C ASP A 154 -20.62 -17.50 0.44
N SER A 155 -19.59 -18.26 0.04
CA SER A 155 -19.08 -19.39 0.82
C SER A 155 -18.09 -18.97 1.92
N PRO A 156 -18.09 -19.62 3.11
CA PRO A 156 -17.21 -19.25 4.22
C PRO A 156 -15.71 -19.27 3.90
N GLN A 157 -15.25 -20.04 2.91
CA GLN A 157 -13.84 -20.05 2.51
C GLN A 157 -13.39 -18.81 1.71
N CYS A 158 -14.33 -18.09 1.08
CA CYS A 158 -14.08 -16.87 0.31
C CYS A 158 -14.32 -15.58 1.10
N GLN A 159 -14.96 -15.68 2.27
CA GLN A 159 -15.20 -14.56 3.19
C GLN A 159 -14.04 -14.35 4.16
N TRP A 160 -14.00 -13.20 4.82
CA TRP A 160 -13.04 -12.94 5.89
C TRP A 160 -13.38 -13.76 7.14
N PHE A 161 -12.41 -14.50 7.64
CA PHE A 161 -12.43 -14.93 9.04
C PHE A 161 -12.08 -13.71 9.91
N ASP A 162 -13.06 -13.21 10.68
CA ASP A 162 -12.91 -12.06 11.57
C ASP A 162 -13.62 -12.35 12.91
N ASP A 163 -12.92 -13.03 13.82
CA ASP A 163 -13.39 -13.21 15.20
C ASP A 163 -12.25 -13.07 16.23
N PRO A 164 -12.10 -11.88 16.85
CA PRO A 164 -11.10 -11.64 17.89
C PRO A 164 -11.24 -12.51 19.15
N SER A 165 -12.39 -13.17 19.36
CA SER A 165 -12.57 -14.11 20.48
C SER A 165 -11.93 -15.48 20.23
N VAL A 166 -11.58 -15.77 18.96
CA VAL A 166 -10.91 -17.01 18.53
C VAL A 166 -9.47 -16.73 18.09
N LEU A 167 -9.22 -15.63 17.38
CA LEU A 167 -7.90 -15.25 16.88
C LEU A 167 -7.65 -13.74 17.05
N SER A 168 -6.75 -13.39 17.97
CA SER A 168 -6.41 -12.00 18.27
C SER A 168 -4.93 -11.82 18.61
N MET A 169 -4.46 -10.58 18.46
CA MET A 169 -3.14 -10.14 18.91
C MET A 169 -3.09 -10.06 20.45
N GLN A 170 -1.89 -10.15 21.00
CA GLN A 170 -1.63 -9.92 22.42
C GLN A 170 -1.91 -8.46 22.78
N LYS A 171 -1.49 -7.51 21.92
CA LYS A 171 -1.65 -6.06 22.13
C LYS A 171 -2.70 -5.42 21.24
N GLN A 172 -3.09 -4.20 21.58
CA GLN A 172 -3.89 -3.34 20.70
C GLN A 172 -2.94 -2.62 19.74
N ARG A 173 -3.24 -2.61 18.44
CA ARG A 173 -2.37 -1.99 17.43
C ARG A 173 -3.16 -1.27 16.34
N TRP A 174 -2.85 0.00 16.18
CA TRP A 174 -3.29 0.91 15.12
C TRP A 174 -2.02 1.59 14.57
N TYR A 175 -1.84 1.68 13.25
CA TYR A 175 -0.53 2.01 12.62
C TYR A 175 0.66 1.11 13.03
N SER A 176 0.46 -0.20 13.21
CA SER A 176 1.60 -1.14 13.38
C SER A 176 2.34 -1.38 12.06
N ALA A 177 3.63 -1.70 12.13
CA ALA A 177 4.34 -2.32 11.00
C ALA A 177 4.15 -3.84 11.00
N ALA A 178 4.14 -4.45 9.81
CA ALA A 178 4.18 -5.90 9.63
C ALA A 178 5.19 -6.26 8.53
N GLU A 179 6.04 -7.25 8.80
CA GLU A 179 7.02 -7.79 7.85
C GLU A 179 7.13 -9.32 8.06
N PRO A 180 7.20 -10.15 7.00
CA PRO A 180 7.30 -11.60 7.14
C PRO A 180 8.75 -12.03 7.37
N LEU A 181 8.91 -13.20 7.97
CA LEU A 181 10.19 -13.85 8.25
C LEU A 181 10.45 -14.98 7.26
N ALA A 182 11.67 -15.52 7.25
CA ALA A 182 12.08 -16.59 6.34
C ALA A 182 11.35 -17.93 6.55
N ASP A 183 10.72 -18.15 7.71
CA ASP A 183 9.86 -19.29 7.99
C ASP A 183 8.38 -19.05 7.59
N GLY A 184 8.05 -17.84 7.11
CA GLY A 184 6.70 -17.45 6.75
C GLY A 184 5.81 -16.97 7.90
N SER A 185 6.34 -16.91 9.13
CA SER A 185 5.70 -16.15 10.22
C SER A 185 5.84 -14.65 9.97
N ILE A 186 5.09 -13.83 10.71
CA ILE A 186 5.06 -12.36 10.60
C ILE A 186 5.40 -11.76 11.95
N VAL A 187 6.26 -10.74 11.96
CA VAL A 187 6.47 -9.89 13.13
C VAL A 187 5.60 -8.64 13.02
N LEU A 188 4.95 -8.28 14.12
CA LEU A 188 4.06 -7.12 14.25
C LEU A 188 4.71 -6.13 15.22
N ILE A 189 4.95 -4.90 14.79
CA ILE A 189 5.82 -3.96 15.53
C ILE A 189 5.11 -2.62 15.77
N GLY A 190 5.19 -2.12 17.00
CA GLY A 190 4.81 -0.76 17.35
C GLY A 190 3.31 -0.45 17.18
N GLY A 191 3.03 0.84 17.03
CA GLY A 191 1.70 1.39 16.80
C GLY A 191 1.12 2.15 18.00
N PHE A 192 -0.18 2.37 17.94
CA PHE A 192 -1.01 3.07 18.91
C PHE A 192 -2.00 2.08 19.53
N VAL A 193 -2.50 2.42 20.71
CA VAL A 193 -3.57 1.67 21.41
C VAL A 193 -4.96 2.03 20.87
N ASN A 194 -5.12 3.23 20.29
CA ASN A 194 -6.36 3.78 19.74
C ASN A 194 -6.06 4.84 18.65
N GLY A 195 -7.10 5.44 18.06
CA GLY A 195 -6.97 6.45 16.99
C GLY A 195 -6.47 7.84 17.45
N GLY A 196 -5.56 8.47 16.70
CA GLY A 196 -4.90 9.76 16.96
C GLY A 196 -4.06 10.29 15.77
N TYR A 197 -3.49 11.50 15.88
CA TYR A 197 -2.61 12.08 14.85
C TYR A 197 -1.15 11.59 14.94
N ILE A 198 -0.58 11.59 16.15
CA ILE A 198 0.75 11.03 16.48
C ILE A 198 0.68 10.33 17.84
N ASN A 199 1.48 9.28 18.11
CA ASN A 199 1.43 8.56 19.40
C ASN A 199 2.24 9.25 20.51
N ARG A 200 2.00 10.55 20.70
CA ARG A 200 2.74 11.42 21.60
C ARG A 200 1.91 12.63 22.04
N ASN A 201 1.91 12.92 23.34
CA ASN A 201 1.45 14.19 23.89
C ASN A 201 2.59 15.23 23.91
N TYR A 202 2.25 16.53 23.90
CA TYR A 202 3.24 17.62 23.95
C TYR A 202 3.12 18.42 25.26
N PRO A 203 4.21 18.60 26.04
CA PRO A 203 5.55 18.04 25.84
C PRO A 203 5.59 16.51 26.01
N ASN A 204 6.59 15.86 25.41
CA ASN A 204 6.73 14.39 25.48
C ASN A 204 7.35 13.94 26.82
N ASP A 205 6.50 13.84 27.85
CA ASP A 205 6.87 13.46 29.22
C ASP A 205 6.80 11.94 29.48
N ASP A 206 5.98 11.20 28.72
CA ASP A 206 5.98 9.74 28.62
C ASP A 206 6.26 9.29 27.18
N PRO A 207 7.54 9.19 26.77
CA PRO A 207 7.89 8.74 25.43
C PRO A 207 7.64 7.24 25.19
N ALA A 208 7.41 6.44 26.24
CA ALA A 208 7.26 4.99 26.12
C ALA A 208 5.82 4.59 25.80
N TYR A 209 4.84 5.16 26.50
CA TYR A 209 3.42 4.80 26.35
C TYR A 209 2.52 5.99 26.00
N SER A 210 3.02 7.24 25.97
CA SER A 210 2.22 8.46 25.76
C SER A 210 0.93 8.48 26.60
N HIS A 211 1.04 8.18 27.89
CA HIS A 211 -0.05 8.06 28.86
C HIS A 211 -1.07 6.96 28.55
N GLY A 212 -0.65 5.91 27.83
CA GLY A 212 -1.46 4.76 27.44
C GLY A 212 -1.97 4.77 25.99
N ALA A 213 -1.47 5.69 25.16
CA ALA A 213 -1.86 5.85 23.77
C ALA A 213 -0.90 5.16 22.77
N ALA A 214 0.35 4.89 23.17
CA ALA A 214 1.37 4.22 22.35
C ALA A 214 1.58 2.75 22.77
N GLU A 215 1.87 1.87 21.80
CA GLU A 215 2.20 0.47 22.03
C GLU A 215 3.64 0.18 21.55
N PRO A 216 4.67 0.29 22.43
CA PRO A 216 6.08 0.20 22.06
C PRO A 216 6.61 -1.24 21.92
N THR A 217 5.75 -2.25 21.98
CA THR A 217 6.18 -3.66 21.87
C THR A 217 6.16 -4.19 20.43
N TYR A 218 6.74 -5.36 20.23
CA TYR A 218 6.51 -6.23 19.09
C TYR A 218 5.98 -7.59 19.52
N GLU A 219 5.37 -8.33 18.60
CA GLU A 219 4.88 -9.70 18.77
C GLU A 219 4.89 -10.47 17.44
N PHE A 220 4.43 -11.74 17.43
CA PHE A 220 4.47 -12.61 16.26
C PHE A 220 3.12 -13.22 15.93
N TYR A 221 2.85 -13.38 14.63
CA TYR A 221 1.77 -14.21 14.10
C TYR A 221 2.35 -15.34 13.22
N PRO A 222 1.95 -16.61 13.41
CA PRO A 222 1.16 -17.12 14.54
C PRO A 222 1.86 -16.94 15.89
N ALA A 223 1.09 -16.97 16.98
CA ALA A 223 1.65 -16.76 18.31
C ALA A 223 2.60 -17.91 18.70
N ASN A 224 3.89 -17.59 18.86
CA ASN A 224 4.96 -18.56 19.10
C ASN A 224 5.27 -18.81 20.60
N GLY A 225 4.32 -18.49 21.48
CA GLY A 225 4.47 -18.61 22.94
C GLY A 225 5.27 -17.49 23.62
N ARG A 226 5.99 -16.64 22.88
CA ARG A 226 6.60 -15.42 23.42
C ARG A 226 5.51 -14.42 23.83
N GLN A 227 5.73 -13.72 24.94
CA GLN A 227 4.96 -12.52 25.26
C GLN A 227 5.41 -11.35 24.37
N ALA A 228 4.56 -10.36 24.16
CA ALA A 228 4.94 -9.13 23.47
C ALA A 228 6.04 -8.37 24.25
N GLU A 229 7.18 -8.13 23.60
CA GLU A 229 8.40 -7.58 24.22
C GLU A 229 8.61 -6.11 23.82
N VAL A 230 9.10 -5.27 24.74
CA VAL A 230 9.32 -3.83 24.47
C VAL A 230 10.53 -3.62 23.56
N MET A 231 10.35 -2.79 22.54
CA MET A 231 11.40 -2.36 21.62
C MET A 231 11.89 -0.96 22.04
N GLN A 232 13.18 -0.81 22.39
CA GLN A 232 13.73 0.47 22.84
C GLN A 232 13.71 1.51 21.72
N PHE A 233 13.90 1.07 20.48
CA PHE A 233 13.75 1.90 19.29
C PHE A 233 12.40 2.60 19.18
N MET A 234 11.30 1.96 19.59
CA MET A 234 9.97 2.59 19.58
C MET A 234 9.87 3.71 20.62
N ILE A 235 10.54 3.56 21.77
CA ILE A 235 10.67 4.63 22.77
C ILE A 235 11.57 5.77 22.23
N LYS A 236 12.70 5.44 21.58
CA LYS A 236 13.60 6.43 20.95
C LYS A 236 12.89 7.28 19.88
N THR A 237 11.98 6.66 19.12
CA THR A 237 11.30 7.27 17.97
C THR A 237 9.89 7.81 18.28
N SER A 238 9.55 7.89 19.57
CA SER A 238 8.26 8.32 20.13
C SER A 238 7.61 9.51 19.41
N GLY A 239 6.34 9.33 19.02
CA GLY A 239 5.52 10.29 18.29
C GLY A 239 5.64 10.25 16.77
N LEU A 240 6.69 9.62 16.22
CA LEU A 240 6.87 9.48 14.77
C LEU A 240 7.33 8.06 14.42
N ASN A 241 6.63 7.03 14.91
CA ASN A 241 6.97 5.62 14.65
C ASN A 241 5.81 4.75 14.13
N SER A 242 4.65 5.36 13.94
CA SER A 242 3.51 4.85 13.18
C SER A 242 3.93 4.33 11.80
N TYR A 243 3.59 3.08 11.49
CA TYR A 243 4.04 2.38 10.29
C TYR A 243 5.57 2.48 10.08
N ALA A 244 6.36 2.10 11.08
CA ALA A 244 7.82 2.00 10.98
C ALA A 244 8.24 1.21 9.72
N HIS A 245 9.20 1.73 8.97
CA HIS A 245 9.63 1.14 7.69
C HIS A 245 10.51 -0.08 7.96
N THR A 246 9.94 -1.27 7.78
CA THR A 246 10.54 -2.58 8.08
C THR A 246 10.94 -3.35 6.81
N TYR A 247 12.15 -3.89 6.78
CA TYR A 247 12.61 -4.80 5.73
C TYR A 247 13.53 -5.89 6.29
N LEU A 248 13.17 -7.17 6.13
CA LEU A 248 14.07 -8.30 6.45
C LEU A 248 15.30 -8.31 5.52
N MET A 249 16.49 -8.41 6.11
CA MET A 249 17.81 -8.39 5.46
C MET A 249 18.37 -9.82 5.30
N PRO A 250 19.36 -10.07 4.41
CA PRO A 250 19.88 -11.40 4.12
C PRO A 250 20.36 -12.19 5.35
N SER A 251 20.87 -11.53 6.39
CA SER A 251 21.28 -12.17 7.66
C SER A 251 20.14 -12.73 8.51
N GLY A 252 18.88 -12.37 8.24
CA GLY A 252 17.72 -12.65 9.09
C GLY A 252 17.45 -11.57 10.14
N LYS A 253 18.31 -10.54 10.23
CA LYS A 253 17.98 -9.27 10.90
C LYS A 253 17.02 -8.45 10.05
N MET A 254 16.42 -7.43 10.65
CA MET A 254 15.47 -6.53 10.02
C MET A 254 16.00 -5.10 10.08
N PHE A 255 16.06 -4.43 8.94
CA PHE A 255 16.18 -2.98 8.88
C PHE A 255 14.87 -2.37 9.41
N VAL A 256 14.96 -1.40 10.31
CA VAL A 256 13.81 -0.65 10.83
C VAL A 256 14.15 0.85 10.87
N GLN A 257 13.30 1.68 10.27
CA GLN A 257 13.43 3.15 10.32
C GLN A 257 12.12 3.81 10.76
N ALA A 258 12.23 4.77 11.67
CA ALA A 258 11.13 5.57 12.21
C ALA A 258 11.67 6.92 12.70
N ASN A 259 10.82 7.95 12.71
CA ASN A 259 11.19 9.34 12.97
C ASN A 259 12.33 9.74 12.00
N ILE A 260 13.51 10.06 12.54
CA ILE A 260 14.77 10.17 11.80
C ILE A 260 15.73 9.01 12.10
N SER A 261 15.44 8.11 13.04
CA SER A 261 16.38 7.08 13.47
C SER A 261 16.22 5.74 12.77
N THR A 262 17.33 5.01 12.70
CA THR A 262 17.45 3.76 11.95
C THR A 262 18.18 2.71 12.77
N ILE A 263 17.74 1.46 12.71
CA ILE A 263 18.45 0.32 13.31
C ILE A 263 18.50 -0.88 12.36
N LEU A 264 19.41 -1.80 12.66
CA LEU A 264 19.40 -3.19 12.23
C LEU A 264 19.09 -4.06 13.46
N TRP A 265 17.96 -4.74 13.44
CA TRP A 265 17.34 -5.42 14.58
C TRP A 265 17.32 -6.94 14.43
N ASP A 266 17.59 -7.68 15.50
CA ASP A 266 17.36 -9.12 15.55
C ASP A 266 16.04 -9.44 16.27
N PRO A 267 14.96 -9.84 15.55
CA PRO A 267 13.68 -10.18 16.17
C PRO A 267 13.74 -11.45 17.05
N ALA A 268 14.73 -12.32 16.87
CA ALA A 268 14.89 -13.52 17.71
C ALA A 268 15.38 -13.16 19.11
N THR A 269 16.35 -12.24 19.22
CA THR A 269 16.97 -11.87 20.51
C THR A 269 16.58 -10.49 21.05
N ASN A 270 15.80 -9.72 20.30
CA ASN A 270 15.53 -8.29 20.54
C ASN A 270 16.80 -7.40 20.55
N THR A 271 17.85 -7.81 19.83
CA THR A 271 19.10 -7.03 19.77
C THR A 271 18.97 -5.91 18.75
N GLU A 272 18.93 -4.66 19.22
CA GLU A 272 18.95 -3.46 18.39
C GLU A 272 20.40 -3.01 18.12
N THR A 273 20.76 -2.77 16.85
CA THR A 273 22.04 -2.15 16.44
C THR A 273 21.76 -0.83 15.77
N GLU A 274 22.26 0.29 16.30
CA GLU A 274 22.05 1.61 15.69
C GLU A 274 22.75 1.74 14.33
N LEU A 275 22.04 2.27 13.35
CA LEU A 275 22.56 2.77 12.08
C LEU A 275 22.45 4.31 12.08
N PRO A 276 23.10 5.02 11.14
CA PRO A 276 23.00 6.49 11.07
C PRO A 276 21.54 6.99 10.95
N ASP A 277 21.28 8.14 11.57
CA ASP A 277 20.00 8.84 11.40
C ASP A 277 19.84 9.38 9.96
N MET A 278 18.59 9.49 9.51
CA MET A 278 18.15 10.03 8.23
C MET A 278 18.67 11.47 8.03
N PRO A 279 19.45 11.76 6.98
CA PRO A 279 20.02 13.08 6.78
C PRO A 279 18.96 14.16 6.54
N GLY A 280 19.32 15.40 6.88
CA GLY A 280 18.45 16.57 6.78
C GLY A 280 17.37 16.68 7.87
N GLY A 281 17.24 15.69 8.76
CA GLY A 281 16.17 15.67 9.77
C GLY A 281 14.79 15.36 9.18
N ILE A 282 14.73 14.84 7.95
CA ILE A 282 13.49 14.60 7.21
C ILE A 282 12.83 13.31 7.72
N ALA A 283 11.74 13.44 8.47
CA ALA A 283 10.90 12.30 8.84
C ALA A 283 10.29 11.67 7.57
N ARG A 284 10.26 10.33 7.51
CA ARG A 284 9.73 9.60 6.34
C ARG A 284 8.51 8.74 6.65
N VAL A 285 8.37 8.21 7.87
CA VAL A 285 7.18 7.43 8.29
C VAL A 285 5.94 8.32 8.49
N TYR A 286 4.78 7.74 8.77
CA TYR A 286 3.56 8.52 9.03
C TYR A 286 3.73 9.40 10.31
N PRO A 287 3.29 10.69 10.30
CA PRO A 287 2.48 11.34 9.27
C PRO A 287 3.26 12.10 8.18
N ALA A 288 4.60 12.07 8.18
CA ALA A 288 5.41 12.66 7.11
C ALA A 288 5.17 11.96 5.76
N SER A 289 5.10 10.62 5.78
CA SER A 289 4.75 9.74 4.66
C SER A 289 5.56 10.03 3.38
N GLY A 290 6.88 9.92 3.47
CA GLY A 290 7.75 9.84 2.30
C GLY A 290 7.66 8.48 1.60
N ALA A 291 7.81 8.48 0.28
CA ALA A 291 7.85 7.27 -0.53
C ALA A 291 9.05 6.40 -0.13
N VAL A 292 8.82 5.12 0.15
CA VAL A 292 9.84 4.14 0.54
C VAL A 292 9.77 2.89 -0.34
N ALA A 293 10.93 2.33 -0.70
CA ALA A 293 11.01 1.03 -1.36
C ALA A 293 12.39 0.36 -1.16
N MET A 294 12.40 -0.97 -1.10
CA MET A 294 13.60 -1.76 -1.40
C MET A 294 13.86 -1.73 -2.91
N LEU A 295 15.09 -1.45 -3.32
CA LEU A 295 15.52 -1.46 -4.71
C LEU A 295 15.65 -2.89 -5.26
N PRO A 296 15.63 -3.09 -6.60
CA PRO A 296 15.77 -4.40 -7.23
C PRO A 296 16.89 -5.28 -6.67
N LEU A 297 16.53 -6.49 -6.25
CA LEU A 297 17.48 -7.54 -5.88
C LEU A 297 17.84 -8.34 -7.14
N THR A 298 19.11 -8.36 -7.55
CA THR A 298 19.54 -8.88 -8.85
C THR A 298 20.86 -9.65 -8.76
N PRO A 299 21.22 -10.46 -9.79
CA PRO A 299 22.56 -11.04 -9.87
C PRO A 299 23.68 -9.99 -9.90
N ALA A 300 23.41 -8.77 -10.40
CA ALA A 300 24.41 -7.72 -10.58
C ALA A 300 24.78 -6.97 -9.29
N ASN A 301 23.90 -6.98 -8.28
CA ASN A 301 24.16 -6.48 -6.92
C ASN A 301 24.16 -7.61 -5.87
N ASN A 302 24.43 -8.85 -6.30
CA ASN A 302 24.44 -10.06 -5.48
C ASN A 302 23.22 -10.24 -4.54
N TYR A 303 22.06 -9.71 -4.94
CA TYR A 303 20.83 -9.65 -4.14
C TYR A 303 20.94 -8.88 -2.80
N ASN A 304 21.93 -8.00 -2.64
CA ASN A 304 22.10 -7.15 -1.47
C ASN A 304 21.07 -6.01 -1.45
N PRO A 305 20.22 -5.87 -0.41
CA PRO A 305 19.21 -4.82 -0.35
C PRO A 305 19.78 -3.42 -0.15
N THR A 306 19.36 -2.50 -1.02
CA THR A 306 19.42 -1.05 -0.78
C THR A 306 18.00 -0.52 -0.62
N VAL A 307 17.74 0.27 0.42
CA VAL A 307 16.44 0.93 0.65
C VAL A 307 16.52 2.38 0.19
N LEU A 308 15.53 2.83 -0.58
CA LEU A 308 15.34 4.19 -1.06
C LEU A 308 14.24 4.89 -0.24
N PHE A 309 14.49 6.15 0.11
CA PHE A 309 13.53 7.07 0.73
C PHE A 309 13.48 8.37 -0.05
N CYS A 310 12.28 8.87 -0.36
CA CYS A 310 12.06 10.13 -1.07
C CYS A 310 10.86 10.88 -0.46
N GLY A 311 10.86 12.21 -0.47
CA GLY A 311 9.75 12.98 0.10
C GLY A 311 9.64 12.93 1.63
N GLY A 312 8.46 13.15 2.18
CA GLY A 312 8.29 13.37 3.63
C GLY A 312 8.50 14.84 4.00
N THR A 313 8.86 15.16 5.25
CA THR A 313 9.04 16.56 5.69
C THR A 313 9.97 16.70 6.90
N ASP A 314 10.59 17.87 7.04
CA ASP A 314 11.57 18.29 8.06
C ASP A 314 10.98 19.23 9.13
N MET A 315 9.65 19.20 9.30
CA MET A 315 8.95 20.02 10.30
C MET A 315 9.61 19.93 11.70
N PRO A 316 9.84 21.07 12.39
CA PRO A 316 10.47 21.08 13.71
C PRO A 316 9.58 20.41 14.77
N ASP A 317 10.19 19.87 15.83
CA ASP A 317 9.51 18.98 16.79
C ASP A 317 8.18 19.51 17.35
N GLU A 318 8.12 20.80 17.66
CA GLU A 318 6.91 21.46 18.18
C GLU A 318 5.77 21.55 17.14
N ALA A 319 6.09 21.60 15.83
CA ALA A 319 5.11 21.73 14.76
C ALA A 319 4.22 20.49 14.60
N TRP A 320 4.76 19.30 14.90
CA TRP A 320 4.00 18.04 14.94
C TRP A 320 2.88 18.04 15.99
N GLY A 321 2.93 18.94 16.98
CA GLY A 321 1.90 19.05 17.99
C GLY A 321 1.80 17.80 18.87
N ASP A 322 0.56 17.34 19.07
CA ASP A 322 0.18 16.26 19.98
C ASP A 322 -0.77 15.25 19.31
N TYR A 323 -1.17 14.25 20.09
CA TYR A 323 -2.09 13.18 19.74
C TYR A 323 -3.38 13.60 19.03
N SER A 324 -3.84 14.83 19.24
CA SER A 324 -5.08 15.35 18.69
C SER A 324 -4.90 15.97 17.29
N PHE A 325 -3.85 16.77 17.09
CA PHE A 325 -3.60 17.53 15.87
C PHE A 325 -2.21 18.18 15.82
N PRO A 326 -1.71 18.55 14.61
CA PRO A 326 -0.49 19.33 14.47
C PRO A 326 -0.64 20.74 15.06
N ARG A 327 0.48 21.29 15.54
CA ARG A 327 0.55 22.63 16.14
C ARG A 327 0.46 23.76 15.10
N ILE A 328 0.75 23.45 13.83
CA ILE A 328 0.71 24.39 12.70
C ILE A 328 -0.28 23.94 11.62
N ASN A 329 -0.57 24.85 10.70
CA ASN A 329 -1.23 24.57 9.43
C ASN A 329 -0.26 23.81 8.52
N THR A 330 -0.24 22.48 8.65
CA THR A 330 0.67 21.59 7.90
C THR A 330 0.53 21.76 6.39
N TRP A 331 -0.68 21.99 5.89
CA TRP A 331 -0.96 22.21 4.47
C TRP A 331 -0.27 23.45 3.86
N ASP A 332 0.25 24.37 4.67
CA ASP A 332 1.05 25.53 4.27
C ASP A 332 2.58 25.27 4.34
N TYR A 333 3.01 24.13 4.89
CA TYR A 333 4.42 23.72 5.03
C TYR A 333 4.82 22.77 3.88
N PRO A 334 5.91 23.02 3.15
CA PRO A 334 6.29 22.18 2.01
C PRO A 334 6.72 20.77 2.42
N ALA A 335 6.38 19.78 1.61
CA ALA A 335 7.05 18.49 1.67
C ALA A 335 8.47 18.60 1.09
N SER A 336 9.30 17.59 1.33
CA SER A 336 10.62 17.48 0.72
C SER A 336 10.53 16.93 -0.72
N SER A 337 11.50 17.28 -1.55
CA SER A 337 11.83 16.55 -2.81
C SER A 337 12.97 15.56 -2.62
N ASP A 338 13.61 15.56 -1.45
CA ASP A 338 14.96 15.02 -1.26
C ASP A 338 14.97 13.49 -1.11
N CYS A 339 15.81 12.82 -1.92
CA CYS A 339 16.00 11.37 -1.88
C CYS A 339 17.32 10.91 -1.24
N HIS A 340 17.27 9.77 -0.53
CA HIS A 340 18.41 9.10 0.08
C HIS A 340 18.32 7.56 -0.07
N ARG A 341 19.47 6.89 -0.23
CA ARG A 341 19.63 5.42 -0.20
C ARG A 341 20.43 4.97 1.02
N ILE A 342 20.20 3.76 1.51
CA ILE A 342 21.09 3.05 2.45
C ILE A 342 21.15 1.56 2.11
N THR A 343 22.34 0.95 2.19
CA THR A 343 22.54 -0.51 2.15
C THR A 343 22.80 -0.98 3.57
N PRO A 344 21.86 -1.68 4.23
CA PRO A 344 21.99 -2.00 5.67
C PRO A 344 23.03 -3.07 6.00
N GLU A 345 23.39 -3.93 5.03
CA GLU A 345 24.42 -4.96 5.18
C GLU A 345 25.46 -4.91 4.02
N PRO A 346 26.42 -3.95 4.03
CA PRO A 346 27.44 -3.84 2.99
C PRO A 346 28.37 -5.06 2.92
N GLU A 347 28.48 -5.67 1.74
CA GLU A 347 29.27 -6.89 1.53
C GLU A 347 30.79 -6.69 1.53
N ASP A 348 31.26 -5.44 1.38
CA ASP A 348 32.66 -5.06 1.54
C ASP A 348 33.07 -4.89 3.02
N GLY A 349 32.13 -5.00 3.95
CA GLY A 349 32.34 -4.79 5.38
C GLY A 349 32.47 -3.31 5.79
N SER A 350 32.08 -2.37 4.92
CA SER A 350 31.94 -0.97 5.29
C SER A 350 30.79 -0.73 6.28
N ALA A 351 30.80 0.42 6.95
CA ALA A 351 29.69 0.83 7.80
C ALA A 351 28.47 1.22 6.93
N PRO A 352 27.23 0.85 7.30
CA PRO A 352 26.04 1.32 6.60
C PRO A 352 25.92 2.85 6.71
N GLU A 353 25.88 3.55 5.58
CA GLU A 353 25.75 5.01 5.50
C GLU A 353 24.58 5.42 4.59
N TYR A 354 23.94 6.55 4.91
CA TYR A 354 22.95 7.17 4.04
C TYR A 354 23.63 7.97 2.92
N VAL A 355 23.42 7.56 1.68
CA VAL A 355 23.95 8.21 0.48
C VAL A 355 22.85 9.06 -0.16
N LYS A 356 23.15 10.34 -0.42
CA LYS A 356 22.27 11.27 -1.14
C LYS A 356 21.99 10.77 -2.56
N ASP A 357 20.72 10.79 -2.97
CA ASP A 357 20.28 10.44 -4.33
C ASP A 357 19.66 11.65 -5.06
N ASP A 358 19.37 11.48 -6.35
CA ASP A 358 18.68 12.43 -7.21
C ASP A 358 17.34 12.85 -6.58
N ASP A 359 17.12 14.16 -6.44
CA ASP A 359 15.84 14.70 -5.95
C ASP A 359 14.68 14.36 -6.90
N MET A 360 13.50 14.15 -6.32
CA MET A 360 12.25 14.07 -7.08
C MET A 360 12.03 15.35 -7.90
N LEU A 361 11.30 15.21 -9.01
CA LEU A 361 10.96 16.32 -9.91
C LEU A 361 10.11 17.42 -9.26
N GLU A 362 9.47 17.10 -8.13
CA GLU A 362 8.66 17.97 -7.29
C GLU A 362 8.65 17.47 -5.83
N THR A 363 8.16 18.27 -4.90
CA THR A 363 8.01 17.87 -3.49
C THR A 363 6.86 16.87 -3.32
N ARG A 364 6.95 15.93 -2.37
CA ARG A 364 5.88 14.93 -2.18
C ARG A 364 5.79 14.39 -0.74
N THR A 365 4.68 14.68 -0.05
CA THR A 365 4.15 13.85 1.06
C THR A 365 3.13 12.87 0.50
N MET A 366 2.97 11.70 1.12
CA MET A 366 2.10 10.60 0.69
C MET A 366 2.37 10.10 -0.75
N GLY A 367 3.59 10.27 -1.24
CA GLY A 367 4.05 9.62 -2.47
C GLY A 367 4.27 8.13 -2.24
N GLN A 368 3.89 7.29 -3.19
CA GLN A 368 3.94 5.84 -3.05
C GLN A 368 4.73 5.19 -4.19
N PHE A 369 5.72 4.36 -3.85
CA PHE A 369 6.54 3.63 -4.82
C PHE A 369 5.95 2.27 -5.18
N ILE A 370 5.57 2.11 -6.46
CA ILE A 370 5.19 0.82 -7.06
C ILE A 370 6.37 0.32 -7.89
N ILE A 371 6.93 -0.84 -7.53
CA ILE A 371 8.02 -1.44 -8.30
C ILE A 371 7.46 -2.15 -9.54
N LEU A 372 7.90 -1.75 -10.73
CA LEU A 372 7.43 -2.31 -12.00
C LEU A 372 8.21 -3.58 -12.34
N PRO A 373 7.68 -4.49 -13.18
CA PRO A 373 8.38 -5.72 -13.58
C PRO A 373 9.72 -5.52 -14.29
N THR A 374 10.00 -4.30 -14.78
CA THR A 374 11.28 -3.88 -15.38
C THR A 374 12.36 -3.47 -14.36
N GLY A 375 12.04 -3.46 -13.06
CA GLY A 375 12.94 -2.99 -11.99
C GLY A 375 12.98 -1.47 -11.83
N GLN A 376 12.30 -0.71 -12.69
CA GLN A 376 12.03 0.71 -12.48
C GLN A 376 10.92 0.90 -11.45
N LEU A 377 10.92 2.02 -10.72
CA LEU A 377 9.92 2.34 -9.71
C LEU A 377 9.05 3.50 -10.19
N LEU A 378 7.73 3.33 -10.14
CA LEU A 378 6.76 4.39 -10.39
C LEU A 378 6.43 5.06 -9.05
N VAL A 379 6.52 6.39 -8.96
CA VAL A 379 5.92 7.16 -7.86
C VAL A 379 4.58 7.73 -8.29
N VAL A 380 3.57 7.50 -7.45
CA VAL A 380 2.19 7.99 -7.61
C VAL A 380 1.71 8.64 -6.30
N ASN A 381 0.52 9.22 -6.32
CA ASN A 381 -0.17 9.80 -5.17
C ASN A 381 0.57 10.97 -4.52
N GLY A 382 -0.05 11.59 -3.51
CA GLY A 382 0.57 12.57 -2.64
C GLY A 382 0.25 14.04 -2.93
N GLY A 383 0.82 14.91 -2.10
CA GLY A 383 0.68 16.37 -2.14
C GLY A 383 2.02 17.09 -2.04
N LEU A 384 2.09 18.31 -2.57
CA LEU A 384 3.28 19.17 -2.51
C LEU A 384 3.60 19.65 -1.08
N ASN A 385 2.58 19.75 -0.22
CA ASN A 385 2.65 20.34 1.12
C ASN A 385 1.93 19.49 2.18
N GLY A 386 2.41 19.56 3.41
CA GLY A 386 1.78 19.02 4.61
C GLY A 386 2.04 17.55 4.89
N THR A 387 1.06 16.90 5.50
CA THR A 387 1.21 15.58 6.12
C THR A 387 0.01 14.69 5.84
N ALA A 388 0.21 13.38 6.00
CA ALA A 388 -0.85 12.41 6.16
C ALA A 388 -1.67 12.70 7.44
N GLY A 389 -2.87 12.13 7.52
CA GLY A 389 -3.83 12.38 8.59
C GLY A 389 -4.96 13.33 8.19
N TYR A 390 -5.92 13.49 9.09
CA TYR A 390 -6.98 14.49 9.02
C TYR A 390 -7.23 15.09 10.42
N SER A 391 -7.78 16.30 10.49
CA SER A 391 -8.27 16.91 11.75
C SER A 391 -9.31 17.99 11.48
N GLU A 392 -10.15 18.30 12.46
CA GLU A 392 -11.05 19.46 12.43
C GLU A 392 -10.36 20.80 12.79
N ALA A 393 -9.14 20.74 13.33
CA ALA A 393 -8.39 21.91 13.79
C ALA A 393 -6.87 21.65 13.79
N THR A 394 -6.10 22.74 13.91
CA THR A 394 -4.66 22.73 14.21
C THR A 394 -4.38 23.64 15.41
N GLY A 395 -3.13 23.69 15.86
CA GLY A 395 -2.70 24.67 16.86
C GLY A 395 -2.88 26.13 16.43
N GLN A 396 -2.99 26.41 15.12
CA GLN A 396 -3.17 27.74 14.52
C GLN A 396 -4.62 28.00 14.07
N THR A 397 -5.25 27.08 13.33
CA THR A 397 -6.64 27.18 12.87
C THR A 397 -7.55 26.39 13.81
N ARG A 398 -8.31 27.09 14.66
CA ARG A 398 -9.04 26.50 15.80
C ARG A 398 -10.52 26.16 15.54
N LEU A 399 -11.05 26.51 14.38
CA LEU A 399 -12.44 26.26 14.00
C LEU A 399 -12.46 25.53 12.66
N TYR A 400 -13.23 24.45 12.55
CA TYR A 400 -13.36 23.67 11.32
C TYR A 400 -13.83 24.51 10.12
N GLY A 401 -14.67 25.53 10.35
CA GLY A 401 -15.13 26.44 9.30
C GLY A 401 -14.03 27.33 8.68
N ASP A 402 -12.88 27.45 9.34
CA ASP A 402 -11.71 28.20 8.86
C ASP A 402 -10.66 27.28 8.17
N MET A 403 -10.89 25.96 8.13
CA MET A 403 -9.99 24.98 7.50
C MET A 403 -10.16 25.00 5.96
N PRO A 404 -9.15 25.43 5.18
CA PRO A 404 -9.33 25.73 3.75
C PRO A 404 -9.52 24.49 2.86
N TYR A 405 -9.20 23.30 3.37
CA TYR A 405 -9.22 22.03 2.63
C TYR A 405 -10.15 20.97 3.27
N GLY A 406 -11.12 21.40 4.07
CA GLY A 406 -11.86 20.52 4.96
C GLY A 406 -10.92 19.93 6.03
N MET A 407 -11.05 18.64 6.34
CA MET A 407 -10.23 18.02 7.39
C MET A 407 -8.80 17.66 6.93
N SER A 408 -8.43 17.89 5.67
CA SER A 408 -7.12 17.51 5.12
C SER A 408 -5.94 18.26 5.74
N LEU A 409 -4.92 17.53 6.20
CA LEU A 409 -3.65 18.07 6.69
C LEU A 409 -2.59 18.26 5.58
N ALA A 410 -2.97 18.08 4.30
CA ALA A 410 -2.13 18.29 3.12
C ALA A 410 -2.81 19.15 2.04
N SER A 411 -2.01 19.78 1.19
CA SER A 411 -2.46 20.53 0.00
C SER A 411 -1.61 20.28 -1.24
N GLY A 412 -2.07 20.83 -2.37
CA GLY A 412 -1.43 20.70 -3.68
C GLY A 412 -1.31 19.25 -4.17
N PRO A 413 -2.42 18.54 -4.47
CA PRO A 413 -2.37 17.15 -4.92
C PRO A 413 -1.54 16.98 -6.20
N VAL A 414 -0.67 15.98 -6.22
CA VAL A 414 0.29 15.76 -7.30
C VAL A 414 -0.22 14.71 -8.28
N GLY A 415 -1.02 15.16 -9.25
CA GLY A 415 -1.66 14.29 -10.26
C GLY A 415 -0.71 13.69 -11.30
N THR A 416 0.50 14.23 -11.48
CA THR A 416 1.50 13.67 -12.41
C THR A 416 2.36 12.62 -11.70
N PRO A 417 2.48 11.39 -12.23
CA PRO A 417 3.41 10.40 -11.71
C PRO A 417 4.82 10.63 -12.28
N ALA A 418 5.82 10.02 -11.66
CA ALA A 418 7.18 9.98 -12.22
C ALA A 418 7.74 8.55 -12.14
N ILE A 419 8.59 8.19 -13.10
CA ILE A 419 9.36 6.95 -13.08
C ILE A 419 10.78 7.26 -12.62
N TYR A 420 11.27 6.41 -11.74
CA TYR A 420 12.62 6.37 -11.23
C TYR A 420 13.34 5.11 -11.74
N ASP A 421 14.50 5.31 -12.35
CA ASP A 421 15.39 4.23 -12.79
C ASP A 421 16.58 4.11 -11.82
N PRO A 422 16.69 3.02 -11.03
CA PRO A 422 17.76 2.88 -10.05
C PRO A 422 19.16 2.73 -10.68
N ASN A 423 19.23 2.29 -11.95
CA ASN A 423 20.43 1.99 -12.71
C ASN A 423 20.90 3.18 -13.58
N ALA A 424 20.04 4.17 -13.80
CA ALA A 424 20.43 5.40 -14.48
C ALA A 424 21.54 6.16 -13.71
N SER A 425 22.35 6.88 -14.48
CA SER A 425 23.39 7.77 -13.93
C SER A 425 22.78 8.85 -13.05
N GLN A 426 23.46 9.20 -11.97
CA GLN A 426 23.12 10.34 -11.11
C GLN A 426 22.89 11.63 -11.94
N GLY A 427 21.91 12.44 -11.53
CA GLY A 427 21.36 13.57 -12.26
C GLY A 427 20.37 13.20 -13.39
N LYS A 428 19.92 11.94 -13.48
CA LYS A 428 19.03 11.44 -14.55
C LYS A 428 18.11 10.29 -14.12
N ARG A 429 17.99 9.98 -12.83
CA ARG A 429 17.20 8.83 -12.36
C ARG A 429 15.70 9.05 -12.49
N TRP A 430 15.24 10.30 -12.43
CA TRP A 430 13.82 10.66 -12.50
C TRP A 430 13.37 11.13 -13.89
N SER A 431 12.17 10.72 -14.30
CA SER A 431 11.48 11.23 -15.49
C SER A 431 9.95 11.11 -15.38
N ASN A 432 9.23 12.16 -15.72
CA ASN A 432 7.79 12.15 -16.02
C ASN A 432 7.50 12.34 -17.52
N SER A 433 8.52 12.22 -18.38
CA SER A 433 8.40 12.46 -19.82
C SER A 433 7.43 11.48 -20.48
N GLY A 434 6.39 12.02 -21.14
CA GLY A 434 5.34 11.22 -21.78
C GLY A 434 4.26 10.69 -20.82
N LEU A 435 4.33 11.01 -19.53
CA LEU A 435 3.30 10.64 -18.55
C LEU A 435 2.24 11.75 -18.45
N GLN A 436 0.97 11.37 -18.33
CA GLN A 436 -0.15 12.29 -18.15
C GLN A 436 -0.35 12.63 -16.66
N SER A 437 -1.13 13.66 -16.37
CA SER A 437 -1.62 13.93 -15.02
C SER A 437 -3.03 13.35 -14.85
N SER A 438 -3.29 12.69 -13.72
CA SER A 438 -4.65 12.51 -13.22
C SER A 438 -5.26 13.88 -12.85
N SER A 439 -6.58 13.90 -12.70
CA SER A 439 -7.35 15.02 -12.13
C SER A 439 -8.02 14.67 -10.79
N ILE A 440 -7.77 13.47 -10.26
CA ILE A 440 -8.28 13.02 -8.97
C ILE A 440 -7.22 13.25 -7.90
N ALA A 441 -7.62 13.87 -6.78
CA ALA A 441 -6.73 14.14 -5.66
C ALA A 441 -6.47 12.87 -4.83
N ARG A 442 -5.33 12.22 -5.05
CA ARG A 442 -4.88 11.04 -4.31
C ARG A 442 -4.04 11.47 -3.09
N LEU A 443 -4.69 12.02 -2.06
CA LEU A 443 -4.05 12.43 -0.81
C LEU A 443 -4.14 11.28 0.23
N TYR A 444 -4.50 11.61 1.47
CA TYR A 444 -4.58 10.66 2.56
C TYR A 444 -5.61 9.56 2.30
N HIS A 445 -5.34 8.34 2.79
CA HIS A 445 -6.05 7.10 2.45
C HIS A 445 -6.19 6.79 0.94
N SER A 446 -5.28 7.28 0.10
CA SER A 446 -5.09 6.71 -1.23
C SER A 446 -4.14 5.51 -1.17
N SER A 447 -4.31 4.59 -2.11
CA SER A 447 -3.49 3.39 -2.29
C SER A 447 -3.22 3.16 -3.78
N ALA A 448 -2.12 2.46 -4.07
CA ALA A 448 -1.80 2.01 -5.41
C ALA A 448 -1.09 0.65 -5.39
N ILE A 449 -1.30 -0.19 -6.41
CA ILE A 449 -0.72 -1.53 -6.45
C ILE A 449 -0.49 -2.02 -7.89
N LEU A 450 0.60 -2.77 -8.10
CA LEU A 450 0.92 -3.41 -9.39
C LEU A 450 -0.05 -4.56 -9.66
N LEU A 451 -0.67 -4.56 -10.85
CA LEU A 451 -1.58 -5.61 -11.30
C LEU A 451 -0.86 -6.75 -12.07
N PRO A 452 -1.48 -7.94 -12.18
CA PRO A 452 -0.93 -9.10 -12.91
C PRO A 452 -0.65 -8.84 -14.40
N ASP A 453 -1.33 -7.88 -15.02
CA ASP A 453 -1.06 -7.49 -16.41
C ASP A 453 0.09 -6.46 -16.53
N ALA A 454 0.75 -6.09 -15.44
CA ALA A 454 1.76 -5.04 -15.30
C ALA A 454 1.27 -3.58 -15.44
N SER A 455 -0.05 -3.32 -15.42
CA SER A 455 -0.59 -1.98 -15.13
C SER A 455 -0.59 -1.71 -13.62
N VAL A 456 -1.00 -0.51 -13.20
CA VAL A 456 -1.06 -0.11 -11.78
C VAL A 456 -2.45 0.41 -11.45
N LEU A 457 -3.15 -0.26 -10.53
CA LEU A 457 -4.41 0.24 -9.97
C LEU A 457 -4.11 1.34 -8.94
N ILE A 458 -4.83 2.46 -9.01
CA ILE A 458 -4.71 3.60 -8.11
C ILE A 458 -6.12 3.94 -7.64
N ALA A 459 -6.35 3.95 -6.33
CA ALA A 459 -7.70 4.04 -5.78
C ALA A 459 -7.73 4.76 -4.42
N GLY A 460 -8.94 5.11 -3.99
CA GLY A 460 -9.20 5.77 -2.72
C GLY A 460 -8.71 7.23 -2.66
N SER A 461 -9.26 7.93 -1.67
CA SER A 461 -8.64 8.96 -0.84
C SER A 461 -9.72 9.42 0.12
N ASN A 462 -9.44 9.49 1.41
CA ASN A 462 -10.42 9.95 2.39
C ASN A 462 -9.78 10.74 3.55
N PRO A 463 -9.39 12.00 3.32
CA PRO A 463 -8.87 12.91 4.35
C PRO A 463 -9.98 13.46 5.26
N ASN A 464 -10.92 12.62 5.70
CA ASN A 464 -12.11 12.99 6.48
C ASN A 464 -12.38 11.96 7.58
N VAL A 465 -13.07 12.38 8.66
CA VAL A 465 -13.43 11.50 9.79
C VAL A 465 -14.47 10.43 9.43
N ASP A 466 -15.35 10.74 8.48
CA ASP A 466 -16.48 9.93 7.99
C ASP A 466 -16.79 10.39 6.55
N VAL A 467 -17.70 9.71 5.85
CA VAL A 467 -17.97 9.92 4.42
C VAL A 467 -18.40 11.36 4.13
N ASN A 468 -17.59 12.08 3.35
CA ASN A 468 -17.86 13.44 2.94
C ASN A 468 -17.66 13.60 1.44
N LYS A 469 -18.75 13.73 0.68
CA LYS A 469 -18.75 13.91 -0.78
C LYS A 469 -18.80 15.39 -1.22
N THR A 470 -18.81 16.34 -0.29
CA THR A 470 -19.07 17.78 -0.55
C THR A 470 -17.93 18.73 -0.18
N THR A 471 -16.89 18.22 0.50
CA THR A 471 -15.67 18.96 0.84
C THR A 471 -14.71 19.08 -0.36
N VAL A 472 -13.61 19.85 -0.20
CA VAL A 472 -12.60 20.11 -1.23
C VAL A 472 -11.84 18.84 -1.64
N PHE A 473 -11.53 17.97 -0.68
CA PHE A 473 -10.94 16.65 -0.91
C PHE A 473 -11.91 15.58 -0.39
N PRO A 474 -12.93 15.21 -1.20
CA PRO A 474 -13.98 14.31 -0.77
C PRO A 474 -13.47 12.88 -0.62
N THR A 475 -14.21 12.07 0.13
CA THR A 475 -14.07 10.61 0.12
C THR A 475 -14.21 10.10 -1.31
N GLU A 476 -13.18 9.46 -1.85
CA GLU A 476 -13.11 9.04 -3.25
C GLU A 476 -13.27 7.52 -3.40
N TYR A 477 -14.22 7.11 -4.24
CA TYR A 477 -14.45 5.70 -4.60
C TYR A 477 -14.02 5.37 -6.04
N ARG A 478 -13.73 6.38 -6.88
CA ARG A 478 -13.25 6.15 -8.25
C ARG A 478 -11.83 5.62 -8.20
N SER A 479 -11.57 4.57 -8.96
CA SER A 479 -10.22 4.07 -9.22
C SER A 479 -9.79 4.42 -10.64
N GLU A 480 -8.47 4.45 -10.85
CA GLU A 480 -7.82 4.67 -12.12
C GLU A 480 -6.80 3.57 -12.37
N ILE A 481 -6.69 3.10 -13.60
CA ILE A 481 -5.62 2.19 -14.02
C ILE A 481 -4.58 3.01 -14.77
N PHE A 482 -3.38 3.11 -14.23
CA PHE A 482 -2.25 3.71 -14.92
C PHE A 482 -1.52 2.65 -15.76
N TYR A 483 -1.22 2.98 -17.01
CA TYR A 483 -0.51 2.12 -17.96
C TYR A 483 0.92 2.63 -18.17
N PRO A 484 1.97 2.01 -17.59
CA PRO A 484 3.35 2.47 -17.77
C PRO A 484 3.83 2.45 -19.24
N PRO A 485 4.92 3.15 -19.58
CA PRO A 485 5.36 3.36 -20.97
C PRO A 485 5.53 2.10 -21.84
N TYR A 486 5.80 0.92 -21.26
CA TYR A 486 5.90 -0.34 -22.00
C TYR A 486 4.57 -0.82 -22.61
N PHE A 487 3.42 -0.27 -22.21
CA PHE A 487 2.14 -0.47 -22.92
C PHE A 487 2.10 0.15 -24.32
N SER A 488 3.14 0.92 -24.72
CA SER A 488 3.29 1.40 -26.11
C SER A 488 3.71 0.31 -27.10
N ALA A 489 4.17 -0.85 -26.62
CA ALA A 489 4.59 -1.95 -27.46
C ALA A 489 3.38 -2.68 -28.08
N THR A 490 3.38 -2.81 -29.40
CA THR A 490 2.37 -3.58 -30.17
C THR A 490 2.48 -5.10 -29.97
N THR A 491 3.51 -5.56 -29.25
CA THR A 491 3.78 -6.96 -28.95
C THR A 491 4.29 -7.05 -27.53
N ARG A 492 3.66 -7.89 -26.70
CA ARG A 492 4.13 -8.24 -25.36
C ARG A 492 4.56 -9.70 -25.34
N PRO A 493 5.60 -10.09 -24.57
CA PRO A 493 6.04 -11.48 -24.51
C PRO A 493 4.96 -12.43 -23.99
N THR A 494 4.90 -13.61 -24.59
CA THR A 494 4.00 -14.71 -24.18
C THR A 494 4.82 -15.94 -23.80
N PRO A 495 5.52 -15.92 -22.64
CA PRO A 495 6.35 -17.03 -22.19
C PRO A 495 5.52 -18.26 -21.81
N SER A 496 6.16 -19.44 -21.79
CA SER A 496 5.60 -20.67 -21.23
C SER A 496 6.70 -21.51 -20.55
N GLY A 497 6.33 -22.46 -19.68
CA GLY A 497 7.29 -23.25 -18.89
C GLY A 497 7.63 -22.67 -17.51
N ILE A 498 7.06 -21.53 -17.14
CA ILE A 498 7.12 -21.00 -15.77
C ILE A 498 6.42 -21.99 -14.82
N PRO A 499 7.05 -22.45 -13.72
CA PRO A 499 6.44 -23.33 -12.75
C PRO A 499 5.52 -22.58 -11.79
N ASN A 500 4.51 -23.26 -11.24
CA ASN A 500 3.60 -22.68 -10.24
C ASN A 500 4.26 -22.47 -8.85
N THR A 501 5.48 -23.00 -8.65
CA THR A 501 6.24 -22.90 -7.41
C THR A 501 7.72 -22.64 -7.68
N LEU A 502 8.38 -21.90 -6.78
CA LEU A 502 9.83 -21.64 -6.84
C LEU A 502 10.50 -22.03 -5.52
N SER A 503 11.56 -22.81 -5.58
CA SER A 503 12.34 -23.24 -4.40
C SER A 503 13.50 -22.28 -4.08
N TYR A 504 14.13 -22.45 -2.93
CA TYR A 504 15.35 -21.72 -2.55
C TYR A 504 16.58 -22.56 -2.92
N GLY A 505 17.21 -22.23 -4.05
CA GLY A 505 18.12 -23.14 -4.76
C GLY A 505 17.40 -24.36 -5.34
N GLY A 506 18.17 -25.29 -5.89
CA GLY A 506 17.69 -26.50 -6.56
C GLY A 506 17.91 -26.47 -8.08
N ASP A 507 17.39 -27.47 -8.78
CA ASP A 507 17.56 -27.58 -10.23
C ASP A 507 16.87 -26.42 -11.00
N PRO A 508 17.49 -25.90 -12.07
CA PRO A 508 16.91 -24.85 -12.90
C PRO A 508 15.72 -25.36 -13.73
N PHE A 509 14.97 -24.42 -14.30
CA PHE A 509 13.83 -24.70 -15.18
C PHE A 509 13.91 -23.87 -16.47
N ASP A 510 13.35 -24.41 -17.56
CA ASP A 510 13.42 -23.79 -18.88
C ASP A 510 12.12 -23.03 -19.21
N ILE A 511 12.22 -21.73 -19.47
CA ILE A 511 11.12 -20.91 -20.00
C ILE A 511 11.27 -20.79 -21.52
N THR A 512 10.23 -21.15 -22.28
CA THR A 512 10.17 -20.85 -23.72
C THR A 512 9.63 -19.44 -23.94
N VAL A 513 10.35 -18.61 -24.70
CA VAL A 513 9.86 -17.34 -25.27
C VAL A 513 9.69 -17.54 -26.78
N PRO A 514 8.45 -17.64 -27.31
CA PRO A 514 8.20 -17.81 -28.74
C PRO A 514 8.77 -16.68 -29.59
N ALA A 515 9.16 -16.96 -30.83
CA ALA A 515 9.66 -15.96 -31.78
C ALA A 515 8.69 -14.77 -31.97
N SER A 516 7.38 -14.98 -31.83
CA SER A 516 6.33 -13.96 -31.90
C SER A 516 6.28 -13.01 -30.68
N SER A 517 7.11 -13.21 -29.66
CA SER A 517 7.18 -12.34 -28.47
C SER A 517 8.00 -11.06 -28.70
N TYR A 518 8.77 -10.98 -29.78
CA TYR A 518 9.68 -9.88 -30.07
C TYR A 518 9.98 -9.78 -31.57
N SER A 519 10.67 -8.72 -31.99
CA SER A 519 11.13 -8.52 -33.37
C SER A 519 12.64 -8.29 -33.43
N GLY A 520 13.25 -8.54 -34.59
CA GLY A 520 14.69 -8.28 -34.81
C GLY A 520 15.61 -9.43 -34.37
N SER A 521 16.81 -9.11 -33.90
CA SER A 521 17.88 -10.06 -33.56
C SER A 521 17.53 -10.95 -32.36
N ALA A 522 17.54 -12.27 -32.53
CA ALA A 522 17.24 -13.21 -31.46
C ALA A 522 18.29 -13.18 -30.34
N ASN A 523 19.58 -13.11 -30.69
CA ASN A 523 20.67 -12.93 -29.72
C ASN A 523 20.45 -11.68 -28.86
N THR A 524 20.14 -10.55 -29.49
CA THR A 524 19.97 -9.26 -28.79
C THR A 524 18.72 -9.24 -27.92
N ALA A 525 17.64 -9.88 -28.37
CA ALA A 525 16.46 -10.06 -27.53
C ALA A 525 16.78 -10.92 -26.30
N ALA A 526 17.50 -12.03 -26.46
CA ALA A 526 17.89 -12.92 -25.37
C ALA A 526 18.86 -12.24 -24.37
N GLU A 527 19.85 -11.48 -24.88
CA GLU A 527 20.76 -10.66 -24.07
C GLU A 527 20.03 -9.57 -23.25
N ASN A 528 18.91 -9.07 -23.77
CA ASN A 528 18.03 -8.11 -23.10
C ASN A 528 16.80 -8.77 -22.43
N THR A 529 16.80 -10.09 -22.26
CA THR A 529 15.72 -10.82 -21.57
C THR A 529 16.09 -11.11 -20.13
N HIS A 530 15.14 -10.91 -19.22
CA HIS A 530 15.29 -11.27 -17.82
C HIS A 530 13.96 -11.74 -17.21
N VAL A 531 14.07 -12.59 -16.20
CA VAL A 531 12.94 -13.18 -15.47
C VAL A 531 12.88 -12.55 -14.08
N THR A 532 11.72 -12.04 -13.68
CA THR A 532 11.56 -11.26 -12.44
C THR A 532 10.42 -11.81 -11.60
N VAL A 533 10.67 -11.96 -10.29
CA VAL A 533 9.71 -12.38 -9.27
C VAL A 533 9.33 -11.13 -8.49
N VAL A 534 8.08 -10.69 -8.64
CA VAL A 534 7.59 -9.45 -8.04
C VAL A 534 6.46 -9.75 -7.08
N ARG A 535 6.56 -9.22 -5.87
CA ARG A 535 5.50 -9.21 -4.88
C ARG A 535 5.03 -7.75 -4.72
N PRO A 536 3.80 -7.40 -5.14
CA PRO A 536 3.26 -6.04 -4.99
C PRO A 536 3.14 -5.61 -3.52
N GLY A 537 3.00 -6.58 -2.60
CA GLY A 537 2.85 -6.33 -1.17
C GLY A 537 1.40 -6.01 -0.78
N TRP A 538 1.26 -5.37 0.39
CA TRP A 538 0.01 -4.86 0.93
C TRP A 538 0.08 -3.32 0.94
N THR A 539 -0.74 -2.65 0.13
CA THR A 539 -0.75 -1.18 0.07
C THR A 539 -1.59 -0.60 1.19
N THR A 540 -1.05 0.37 1.92
CA THR A 540 -1.84 1.35 2.68
C THR A 540 -0.99 2.58 3.03
N HIS A 541 -1.63 3.73 3.29
CA HIS A 541 -0.98 4.92 3.87
C HIS A 541 0.33 5.35 3.16
N ALA A 542 0.32 5.30 1.82
CA ALA A 542 1.44 5.57 0.91
C ALA A 542 2.64 4.60 0.93
N MET A 543 2.52 3.42 1.55
CA MET A 543 3.56 2.39 1.54
C MET A 543 3.02 0.99 1.18
N ASN A 544 3.94 0.08 0.84
CA ASN A 544 3.63 -1.29 0.43
C ASN A 544 4.38 -2.30 1.31
N MET A 545 3.72 -2.83 2.33
CA MET A 545 4.33 -3.82 3.24
C MET A 545 4.65 -5.11 2.49
N GLY A 546 5.86 -5.65 2.69
CA GLY A 546 6.32 -6.85 1.97
C GLY A 546 6.49 -6.71 0.46
N GLN A 547 6.46 -5.49 -0.11
CA GLN A 547 6.76 -5.29 -1.55
C GLN A 547 8.22 -5.63 -1.84
N ARG A 548 8.47 -6.58 -2.75
CA ARG A 548 9.82 -7.02 -3.16
C ARG A 548 9.90 -7.33 -4.64
N TYR A 549 11.09 -7.13 -5.21
CA TYR A 549 11.45 -7.49 -6.58
C TYR A 549 12.73 -8.31 -6.53
N LEU A 550 12.76 -9.44 -7.25
CA LEU A 550 13.94 -10.26 -7.40
C LEU A 550 14.12 -10.73 -8.85
N GLN A 551 15.27 -10.47 -9.48
CA GLN A 551 15.61 -10.99 -10.79
C GLN A 551 16.25 -12.39 -10.68
N LEU A 552 15.64 -13.41 -11.28
CA LEU A 552 16.24 -14.73 -11.36
C LEU A 552 17.44 -14.71 -12.31
N ASN A 553 18.55 -15.30 -11.86
CA ASN A 553 19.68 -15.55 -12.75
C ASN A 553 19.24 -16.48 -13.89
N ASN A 554 19.61 -16.16 -15.12
CA ASN A 554 19.22 -16.95 -16.29
C ASN A 554 20.29 -16.88 -17.39
N THR A 555 20.40 -17.96 -18.16
CA THR A 555 21.14 -18.03 -19.42
C THR A 555 20.17 -18.45 -20.53
N PHE A 556 20.59 -18.42 -21.79
CA PHE A 556 19.66 -18.61 -22.91
C PHE A 556 20.21 -19.51 -24.02
N THR A 557 19.34 -20.27 -24.67
CA THR A 557 19.60 -20.90 -25.97
C THR A 557 18.72 -20.25 -27.03
N VAL A 558 19.34 -19.73 -28.10
CA VAL A 558 18.64 -19.22 -29.27
C VAL A 558 18.37 -20.36 -30.26
N ASN A 559 17.08 -20.65 -30.52
CA ASN A 559 16.67 -21.74 -31.37
C ASN A 559 16.57 -21.32 -32.86
N SER A 560 16.63 -22.30 -33.76
CA SER A 560 16.64 -22.07 -35.22
C SER A 560 15.34 -21.49 -35.80
N ASP A 561 14.24 -21.53 -35.05
CA ASP A 561 12.95 -20.93 -35.40
C ASP A 561 12.78 -19.49 -34.87
N GLY A 562 13.76 -18.97 -34.12
CA GLY A 562 13.68 -17.67 -33.46
C GLY A 562 13.07 -17.70 -32.06
N SER A 563 12.65 -18.86 -31.53
CA SER A 563 12.32 -18.98 -30.11
C SER A 563 13.57 -18.90 -29.23
N LEU A 564 13.40 -18.48 -27.99
CA LEU A 564 14.44 -18.48 -26.96
C LEU A 564 14.06 -19.49 -25.88
N THR A 565 15.01 -20.30 -25.44
CA THR A 565 14.89 -21.10 -24.21
C THR A 565 15.70 -20.42 -23.12
N LEU A 566 15.06 -19.91 -22.07
CA LEU A 566 15.72 -19.29 -20.92
C LEU A 566 15.93 -20.34 -19.83
N HIS A 567 17.18 -20.76 -19.63
CA HIS A 567 17.58 -21.63 -18.55
C HIS A 567 17.63 -20.81 -17.27
N THR A 568 16.60 -20.96 -16.42
CA THR A 568 16.30 -20.03 -15.32
C THR A 568 16.58 -20.68 -13.98
N ALA A 569 17.27 -19.98 -13.09
CA ALA A 569 17.56 -20.43 -11.74
C ALA A 569 16.30 -20.40 -10.85
N GLN A 570 16.32 -21.21 -9.80
CA GLN A 570 15.43 -21.07 -8.65
C GLN A 570 15.75 -19.77 -7.87
N MET A 571 14.98 -19.45 -6.82
CA MET A 571 15.32 -18.33 -5.93
C MET A 571 16.74 -18.52 -5.35
N PRO A 572 17.46 -17.45 -4.98
CA PRO A 572 18.69 -17.57 -4.20
C PRO A 572 18.48 -18.45 -2.96
N PRO A 573 19.49 -19.22 -2.51
CA PRO A 573 19.35 -20.19 -1.43
C PRO A 573 19.33 -19.55 -0.03
N ASN A 574 18.49 -18.52 0.14
CA ASN A 574 18.29 -17.77 1.37
C ASN A 574 16.87 -17.17 1.39
N ALA A 575 16.00 -17.70 2.24
CA ALA A 575 14.61 -17.26 2.36
C ALA A 575 14.42 -15.87 3.01
N ASN A 576 15.46 -15.29 3.64
CA ASN A 576 15.40 -13.91 4.15
C ASN A 576 15.34 -12.86 3.02
N ILE A 577 15.89 -13.19 1.84
CA ILE A 577 15.98 -12.27 0.69
C ILE A 577 14.59 -12.07 0.07
N PHE A 578 13.77 -13.11 0.03
CA PHE A 578 12.40 -13.07 -0.50
C PHE A 578 11.56 -14.16 0.19
N GLN A 579 10.71 -13.75 1.12
CA GLN A 579 9.98 -14.65 2.04
C GLN A 579 8.99 -15.59 1.31
N PRO A 580 8.66 -16.76 1.88
CA PRO A 580 7.74 -17.72 1.25
C PRO A 580 6.32 -17.16 1.14
N GLY A 581 5.62 -17.51 0.07
CA GLY A 581 4.26 -17.02 -0.23
C GLY A 581 4.08 -16.49 -1.65
N PRO A 582 2.91 -15.88 -1.96
CA PRO A 582 2.50 -15.51 -3.31
C PRO A 582 3.43 -14.46 -3.94
N ALA A 583 3.67 -14.60 -5.24
CA ALA A 583 4.39 -13.66 -6.08
C ALA A 583 3.99 -13.82 -7.55
N TRP A 584 4.47 -12.89 -8.39
CA TRP A 584 4.24 -12.86 -9.83
C TRP A 584 5.56 -13.00 -10.59
N VAL A 585 5.66 -14.01 -11.45
CA VAL A 585 6.78 -14.17 -12.39
C VAL A 585 6.47 -13.43 -13.68
N PHE A 586 7.29 -12.46 -14.04
CA PHE A 586 7.26 -11.80 -15.34
C PHE A 586 8.49 -12.16 -16.16
N VAL A 587 8.35 -12.20 -17.48
CA VAL A 587 9.49 -12.25 -18.41
C VAL A 587 9.51 -10.93 -19.17
N VAL A 588 10.62 -10.20 -19.04
CA VAL A 588 10.83 -8.88 -19.63
C VAL A 588 11.79 -9.03 -20.79
N VAL A 589 11.33 -8.73 -22.02
CA VAL A 589 12.14 -8.81 -23.24
C VAL A 589 12.30 -7.39 -23.79
N ASN A 590 13.54 -6.90 -23.92
CA ASN A 590 13.83 -5.53 -24.37
C ASN A 590 13.05 -4.44 -23.59
N GLY A 591 12.82 -4.65 -22.29
CA GLY A 591 12.06 -3.73 -21.42
C GLY A 591 10.53 -3.86 -21.49
N ILE A 592 9.98 -4.79 -22.28
CA ILE A 592 8.54 -5.06 -22.35
C ILE A 592 8.19 -6.30 -21.51
N PRO A 593 7.36 -6.19 -20.45
CA PRO A 593 6.96 -7.33 -19.64
C PRO A 593 5.82 -8.14 -20.29
N SER A 594 5.86 -9.46 -20.09
CA SER A 594 4.73 -10.36 -20.24
C SER A 594 3.56 -9.98 -19.32
N LYS A 595 2.44 -10.71 -19.37
CA LYS A 595 1.59 -10.85 -18.18
C LYS A 595 2.35 -11.65 -17.10
N GLY A 596 2.06 -11.41 -15.84
CA GLY A 596 2.61 -12.17 -14.72
C GLY A 596 1.98 -13.56 -14.62
N THR A 597 2.77 -14.55 -14.22
CA THR A 597 2.30 -15.88 -13.80
C THR A 597 2.31 -15.95 -12.28
N TYR A 598 1.19 -16.33 -11.66
CA TYR A 598 1.09 -16.50 -10.21
C TYR A 598 1.95 -17.68 -9.77
N VAL A 599 2.77 -17.49 -8.73
CA VAL A 599 3.58 -18.56 -8.12
C VAL A 599 3.54 -18.49 -6.60
N ILE A 600 3.71 -19.63 -5.95
CA ILE A 600 4.07 -19.70 -4.52
C ILE A 600 5.59 -19.87 -4.41
N VAL A 601 6.25 -18.93 -3.74
CA VAL A 601 7.66 -19.06 -3.36
C VAL A 601 7.76 -19.91 -2.09
N GLY A 602 8.71 -20.85 -2.05
CA GLY A 602 8.91 -21.76 -0.93
C GLY A 602 7.93 -22.93 -0.90
N SER A 603 7.77 -23.54 0.27
CA SER A 603 6.98 -24.78 0.46
C SER A 603 5.46 -24.57 0.58
N GLY A 604 5.00 -23.33 0.54
CA GLY A 604 3.58 -22.99 0.74
C GLY A 604 3.11 -23.03 2.20
N LYS A 605 4.03 -23.12 3.17
CA LYS A 605 3.72 -23.32 4.59
C LYS A 605 4.54 -22.41 5.50
N MET A 606 4.04 -22.21 6.73
CA MET A 606 4.79 -21.58 7.82
C MET A 606 5.68 -22.64 8.47
N GLU A 607 6.90 -22.77 7.98
CA GLU A 607 7.93 -23.73 8.41
C GLU A 607 9.33 -23.26 7.95
N THR A 608 10.40 -23.73 8.61
CA THR A 608 11.78 -23.48 8.17
C THR A 608 11.98 -24.00 6.74
N GLN A 609 12.20 -23.07 5.81
CA GLN A 609 12.24 -23.38 4.38
C GLN A 609 13.46 -24.26 4.02
N THR A 610 13.25 -25.25 3.14
CA THR A 610 14.33 -26.12 2.66
C THR A 610 15.20 -25.36 1.68
N LEU A 611 16.49 -25.22 2.02
CA LEU A 611 17.50 -24.57 1.19
C LEU A 611 18.33 -25.64 0.45
N SER A 612 18.46 -25.49 -0.86
CA SER A 612 19.30 -26.31 -1.73
C SER A 612 20.50 -25.49 -2.24
N ALA A 613 21.44 -26.13 -2.95
CA ALA A 613 22.50 -25.39 -3.64
C ALA A 613 21.91 -24.44 -4.71
N ALA A 614 22.59 -23.31 -4.99
CA ALA A 614 22.19 -22.42 -6.08
C ALA A 614 22.21 -23.16 -7.44
N SER A 615 21.23 -22.87 -8.30
CA SER A 615 21.06 -23.56 -9.58
C SER A 615 22.25 -23.38 -10.50
N VAL A 616 22.75 -24.48 -11.09
CA VAL A 616 23.83 -24.47 -12.08
C VAL A 616 23.22 -24.35 -13.47
N LEU A 617 23.52 -23.25 -14.16
CA LEU A 617 23.00 -22.95 -15.50
C LEU A 617 23.98 -23.37 -16.60
N PRO A 618 23.50 -23.83 -17.78
CA PRO A 618 24.35 -24.02 -18.95
C PRO A 618 24.84 -22.68 -19.52
N ASN A 619 25.91 -22.69 -20.31
CA ASN A 619 26.38 -21.48 -21.02
C ASN A 619 25.36 -21.03 -22.08
N SER A 620 25.19 -19.72 -22.26
CA SER A 620 24.29 -19.20 -23.31
C SER A 620 24.76 -19.56 -24.72
N VAL A 621 23.82 -19.95 -25.58
CA VAL A 621 24.01 -20.35 -26.98
C VAL A 621 23.37 -19.31 -27.90
N ARG A 622 24.16 -18.76 -28.83
CA ARG A 622 23.76 -17.73 -29.80
C ARG A 622 23.58 -18.32 -31.20
N LEU A 623 22.72 -17.71 -32.02
CA LEU A 623 22.50 -18.10 -33.41
C LEU A 623 22.16 -16.88 -34.29
N ASP A 624 23.15 -16.33 -34.99
CA ASP A 624 23.07 -15.05 -35.72
C ASP A 624 22.02 -15.02 -36.85
N SER A 625 21.58 -16.19 -37.35
CA SER A 625 20.53 -16.30 -38.36
C SER A 625 19.11 -16.20 -37.80
N ALA A 626 18.93 -16.42 -36.49
CA ALA A 626 17.62 -16.47 -35.84
C ALA A 626 17.09 -15.07 -35.52
N LYS A 627 15.77 -14.88 -35.66
CA LYS A 627 15.10 -13.58 -35.49
C LYS A 627 13.71 -13.74 -34.90
N GLY A 628 13.28 -12.72 -34.17
CA GLY A 628 11.89 -12.59 -33.73
C GLY A 628 10.96 -12.35 -34.91
N SER A 629 9.77 -12.94 -34.85
CA SER A 629 8.77 -12.94 -35.92
C SER A 629 7.61 -11.96 -35.69
N ALA A 630 7.67 -11.14 -34.64
CA ALA A 630 6.70 -10.06 -34.46
C ALA A 630 6.98 -8.89 -35.42
N ASP A 631 5.96 -8.08 -35.68
CA ASP A 631 6.12 -6.83 -36.43
C ASP A 631 7.09 -5.87 -35.74
N GLY A 632 7.81 -5.08 -36.54
CA GLY A 632 8.94 -4.23 -36.11
C GLY A 632 8.54 -3.05 -35.23
N SER A 633 8.26 -3.30 -33.95
CA SER A 633 7.90 -2.31 -32.94
C SER A 633 9.15 -1.76 -32.25
N THR A 634 9.58 -0.55 -32.60
CA THR A 634 10.71 0.13 -31.95
C THR A 634 10.22 1.07 -30.85
N THR A 635 10.53 0.76 -29.59
CA THR A 635 10.51 1.75 -28.49
C THR A 635 11.62 2.78 -28.75
N GLY A 636 11.25 3.93 -29.31
CA GLY A 636 12.18 4.88 -29.91
C GLY A 636 12.99 5.69 -28.92
N ASN A 637 14.10 5.12 -28.41
CA ASN A 637 15.09 5.88 -27.65
C ASN A 637 16.02 6.64 -28.61
N GLY A 638 16.05 7.97 -28.54
CA GLY A 638 16.62 8.85 -29.55
C GLY A 638 18.15 9.00 -29.52
N SER A 639 18.90 7.99 -29.96
CA SER A 639 20.35 8.11 -30.21
C SER A 639 20.66 8.46 -31.67
N ASN A 640 21.11 9.70 -31.93
CA ASN A 640 21.49 10.15 -33.27
C ASN A 640 22.78 9.47 -33.79
N SER A 641 22.66 8.63 -34.81
CA SER A 641 23.78 8.17 -35.64
C SER A 641 23.45 8.36 -37.13
N ASN A 642 24.05 9.38 -37.76
CA ASN A 642 23.82 9.68 -39.17
C ASN A 642 24.54 8.68 -40.10
N SER A 643 23.78 7.82 -40.77
CA SER A 643 24.18 7.14 -42.01
C SER A 643 23.05 7.29 -43.03
N ALA A 644 23.32 7.96 -44.14
CA ALA A 644 22.29 8.36 -45.08
C ALA A 644 21.98 7.28 -46.13
N GLU A 645 20.70 6.88 -46.24
CA GLU A 645 20.13 6.35 -47.47
C GLU A 645 18.87 7.12 -47.86
N GLN A 646 18.66 7.27 -49.17
CA GLN A 646 17.77 8.27 -49.75
C GLN A 646 16.60 7.58 -50.47
N SER A 647 15.40 7.57 -49.88
CA SER A 647 14.21 7.00 -50.53
C SER A 647 12.91 7.77 -50.31
N SER A 648 12.32 8.19 -51.44
CA SER A 648 10.89 8.35 -51.79
C SER A 648 9.88 9.10 -50.90
N LYS A 649 10.09 9.35 -49.60
CA LYS A 649 9.03 9.90 -48.69
C LYS A 649 8.50 11.30 -49.05
N GLY A 650 9.21 12.09 -49.87
CA GLY A 650 8.82 13.46 -50.21
C GLY A 650 7.51 13.60 -51.00
N GLN A 651 7.12 12.60 -51.79
CA GLN A 651 5.96 12.72 -52.69
C GLN A 651 4.61 12.49 -51.98
N LEU A 652 4.58 11.71 -50.90
CA LEU A 652 3.34 11.42 -50.15
C LEU A 652 2.86 12.63 -49.32
N ILE A 653 3.80 13.35 -48.70
CA ILE A 653 3.53 14.48 -47.81
C ILE A 653 2.86 15.64 -48.58
N ALA A 654 3.31 15.91 -49.81
CA ALA A 654 2.73 16.95 -50.66
C ALA A 654 1.23 16.73 -50.96
N ILE A 655 0.81 15.47 -51.16
CA ILE A 655 -0.58 15.11 -51.44
C ILE A 655 -1.45 15.32 -50.18
N ILE A 656 -0.95 14.88 -49.01
CA ILE A 656 -1.68 15.01 -47.73
C ILE A 656 -1.89 16.49 -47.36
N VAL A 657 -0.85 17.33 -47.49
CA VAL A 657 -0.96 18.77 -47.22
C VAL A 657 -1.98 19.44 -48.14
N GLY A 658 -2.00 19.08 -49.44
CA GLY A 658 -2.99 19.58 -50.39
C GLY A 658 -4.43 19.25 -50.00
N ALA A 659 -4.69 18.02 -49.54
CA ALA A 659 -6.02 17.58 -49.09
C ALA A 659 -6.49 18.33 -47.83
N VAL A 660 -5.60 18.54 -46.85
CA VAL A 660 -5.93 19.27 -45.60
C VAL A 660 -6.29 20.73 -45.89
N VAL A 661 -5.55 21.41 -46.79
CA VAL A 661 -5.86 22.79 -47.19
C VAL A 661 -7.22 22.88 -47.90
N ALA A 662 -7.55 21.93 -48.78
CA ALA A 662 -8.85 21.89 -49.46
C ALA A 662 -10.02 21.71 -48.45
N LEU A 663 -9.88 20.83 -47.47
CA LEU A 663 -10.88 20.63 -46.42
C LEU A 663 -11.05 21.87 -45.53
N GLY A 664 -9.95 22.55 -45.17
CA GLY A 664 -9.99 23.80 -44.41
C GLY A 664 -10.76 24.91 -45.14
N LEU A 665 -10.56 25.06 -46.45
CA LEU A 665 -11.29 26.02 -47.28
C LEU A 665 -12.80 25.70 -47.36
N ILE A 666 -13.17 24.42 -47.50
CA ILE A 666 -14.57 23.99 -47.47
C ILE A 666 -15.21 24.30 -46.11
N GLY A 667 -14.53 24.00 -45.01
CA GLY A 667 -14.99 24.33 -43.65
C GLY A 667 -15.21 25.84 -43.45
N ALA A 668 -14.30 26.68 -43.94
CA ALA A 668 -14.44 28.14 -43.88
C ALA A 668 -15.67 28.64 -44.65
N VAL A 669 -15.92 28.13 -45.86
CA VAL A 669 -17.12 28.48 -46.66
C VAL A 669 -18.41 28.06 -45.93
N ILE A 670 -18.45 26.88 -45.33
CA ILE A 670 -19.60 26.41 -44.55
C ILE A 670 -19.83 27.32 -43.32
N GLY A 671 -18.79 27.70 -42.59
CA GLY A 671 -18.87 28.63 -41.45
C GLY A 671 -19.39 30.02 -41.84
N ILE A 672 -18.98 30.54 -43.01
CA ILE A 672 -19.49 31.80 -43.56
C ILE A 672 -20.98 31.68 -43.92
N CYS A 673 -21.41 30.58 -44.53
CA CYS A 673 -22.82 30.34 -44.84
C CYS A 673 -23.70 30.20 -43.59
N LEU A 674 -23.24 29.44 -42.58
CA LEU A 674 -23.97 29.24 -41.32
C LEU A 674 -24.07 30.53 -40.49
N SER A 675 -22.99 31.31 -40.39
CA SER A 675 -23.01 32.59 -39.68
C SER A 675 -23.91 33.63 -40.37
N ARG A 676 -23.99 33.65 -41.71
CA ARG A 676 -24.95 34.47 -42.45
C ARG A 676 -26.41 34.03 -42.21
N ARG A 677 -26.69 32.72 -42.11
CA ARG A 677 -28.03 32.22 -41.73
C ARG A 677 -28.41 32.60 -40.29
N ARG A 678 -27.51 32.46 -39.30
CA ARG A 678 -27.76 32.92 -37.91
C ARG A 678 -28.06 34.43 -37.83
N ARG A 679 -27.30 35.27 -38.52
CA ARG A 679 -27.55 36.74 -38.54
C ARG A 679 -28.86 37.13 -39.25
N ALA A 680 -29.44 36.26 -40.07
CA ALA A 680 -30.76 36.47 -40.68
C ALA A 680 -31.91 36.05 -39.75
N ALA A 681 -31.70 35.05 -38.88
CA ALA A 681 -32.68 34.62 -37.88
C ALA A 681 -32.88 35.68 -36.78
N ASN A 682 -31.78 36.18 -36.19
CA ASN A 682 -31.80 37.16 -35.08
C ASN A 682 -32.25 38.59 -35.48
N ARG A 683 -33.03 38.74 -36.57
CA ARG A 683 -33.72 39.97 -36.97
C ARG A 683 -35.24 39.82 -37.03
N ARG A 684 -35.78 38.68 -36.57
CA ARG A 684 -37.21 38.44 -36.35
C ARG A 684 -37.40 37.80 -34.99
N ASP A 685 -37.48 38.65 -33.96
CA ASP A 685 -38.31 38.48 -32.76
C ASP A 685 -37.94 39.61 -31.77
N LEU A 686 -38.74 40.67 -31.76
CA LEU A 686 -38.57 41.83 -30.88
C LEU A 686 -39.94 42.51 -30.63
N SER A 687 -40.85 41.78 -30.00
CA SER A 687 -42.16 42.28 -29.55
C SER A 687 -42.76 41.41 -28.45
N THR A 688 -43.21 42.03 -27.35
CA THR A 688 -43.97 41.46 -26.20
C THR A 688 -43.24 40.38 -25.36
N SER A 689 -43.41 40.25 -24.04
CA SER A 689 -44.02 41.13 -23.01
C SER A 689 -43.69 40.62 -21.58
N SER A 690 -43.61 41.50 -20.59
CA SER A 690 -43.48 41.15 -19.15
C SER A 690 -44.82 40.71 -18.51
N PRO A 691 -44.81 40.06 -17.33
CA PRO A 691 -45.40 40.68 -16.13
C PRO A 691 -44.65 40.35 -14.80
N SER A 692 -45.25 40.62 -13.63
CA SER A 692 -44.56 40.74 -12.32
C SER A 692 -45.44 40.51 -11.06
N TYR A 693 -44.80 40.05 -9.95
CA TYR A 693 -45.23 40.16 -8.53
C TYR A 693 -46.55 39.43 -8.08
N PRO A 694 -46.78 39.09 -6.77
CA PRO A 694 -46.79 39.98 -5.57
C PRO A 694 -46.26 39.37 -4.22
N MET A 695 -46.49 40.08 -3.09
CA MET A 695 -46.10 39.71 -1.70
C MET A 695 -47.27 39.71 -0.70
N SER A 696 -47.05 39.17 0.51
CA SER A 696 -47.76 39.44 1.79
C SER A 696 -46.92 38.90 2.98
N THR A 697 -47.03 39.28 4.27
CA THR A 697 -47.52 40.48 5.01
C THR A 697 -46.88 40.47 6.43
N THR A 698 -46.90 41.59 7.19
CA THR A 698 -46.39 41.70 8.59
C THR A 698 -47.54 41.74 9.63
N PRO A 699 -47.28 41.56 10.96
CA PRO A 699 -46.89 42.66 11.87
C PRO A 699 -46.00 42.22 13.09
N ALA A 700 -45.69 43.03 14.13
CA ALA A 700 -45.03 44.36 14.20
C ALA A 700 -44.79 44.84 15.67
N SER A 701 -43.53 45.14 16.06
CA SER A 701 -43.13 46.08 17.15
C SER A 701 -43.50 45.76 18.63
N PRO A 702 -42.93 46.44 19.69
CA PRO A 702 -42.14 47.70 19.68
C PRO A 702 -40.85 47.82 20.55
N VAL A 703 -39.90 48.67 20.08
CA VAL A 703 -39.21 49.82 20.74
C VAL A 703 -38.73 49.69 22.21
N THR A 704 -37.45 49.87 22.60
CA THR A 704 -36.60 51.11 22.67
C THR A 704 -35.09 50.76 22.51
N SER A 705 -34.23 51.41 21.70
CA SER A 705 -33.65 52.79 21.71
C SER A 705 -32.50 53.06 22.73
N GLY A 706 -31.25 53.17 22.23
CA GLY A 706 -30.05 53.65 22.94
C GLY A 706 -28.89 53.87 21.95
N ASN A 707 -28.01 54.87 22.14
CA ASN A 707 -27.00 55.31 21.16
C ASN A 707 -25.72 55.87 21.85
N TYR A 708 -24.67 56.18 21.06
CA TYR A 708 -23.29 56.59 21.45
C TYR A 708 -22.38 55.44 21.93
N GLY A 709 -21.05 55.46 21.74
CA GLY A 709 -20.18 56.51 21.15
C GLY A 709 -18.74 56.03 20.82
N HIS A 710 -17.88 56.95 20.35
CA HIS A 710 -16.55 56.70 19.76
C HIS A 710 -15.39 56.40 20.74
N ASP A 711 -14.35 55.74 20.19
CA ASP A 711 -12.90 55.77 20.49
C ASP A 711 -12.29 55.43 21.87
N GLY A 712 -11.16 54.71 21.83
CA GLY A 712 -10.24 54.54 22.97
C GLY A 712 -9.11 53.51 22.73
N TYR A 713 -7.89 53.97 22.41
CA TYR A 713 -6.67 53.14 22.38
C TYR A 713 -6.13 52.87 23.81
N GLY A 714 -5.52 51.69 24.06
CA GLY A 714 -4.78 51.43 25.29
C GLY A 714 -4.00 50.09 25.29
N HIS A 715 -2.68 50.13 25.46
CA HIS A 715 -1.83 48.95 25.65
C HIS A 715 -1.83 48.48 27.13
N GLY A 716 -1.63 47.18 27.36
CA GLY A 716 -1.27 46.63 28.66
C GLY A 716 -0.84 45.16 28.59
N GLN A 717 0.40 44.85 29.00
CA GLN A 717 0.85 43.47 29.26
C GLN A 717 0.50 43.07 30.71
N GLY A 718 0.26 41.78 30.96
CA GLY A 718 0.13 41.25 32.32
C GLY A 718 0.08 39.73 32.38
N TYR A 719 1.07 39.11 33.03
CA TYR A 719 1.06 37.69 33.40
C TYR A 719 0.21 37.47 34.66
N GLY A 720 -0.48 36.32 34.75
CA GLY A 720 -1.19 35.87 35.96
C GLY A 720 -2.25 34.82 35.61
N GLY A 721 -2.49 33.83 36.47
CA GLY A 721 -3.43 32.73 36.18
C GLY A 721 -4.06 32.09 37.43
N ALA A 722 -4.70 30.94 37.21
CA ALA A 722 -5.48 30.11 38.13
C ALA A 722 -6.89 30.64 38.52
N GLY A 723 -7.88 29.73 38.54
CA GLY A 723 -9.18 29.93 39.19
C GLY A 723 -10.43 29.56 38.36
N ASP A 724 -11.04 28.43 38.70
CA ASP A 724 -12.36 27.94 38.25
C ASP A 724 -13.51 28.91 38.71
N ASP A 725 -14.79 28.84 38.31
CA ASP A 725 -15.61 27.79 37.67
C ASP A 725 -16.78 28.46 36.82
N PRO A 726 -17.99 27.92 36.54
CA PRO A 726 -18.39 27.69 35.15
C PRO A 726 -19.64 28.45 34.66
N ARG A 727 -19.73 28.66 33.32
CA ARG A 727 -20.99 28.51 32.56
C ARG A 727 -20.84 28.59 31.02
N GLY A 728 -21.06 27.45 30.36
CA GLY A 728 -22.02 27.38 29.26
C GLY A 728 -21.69 28.05 27.92
N LEU A 729 -20.60 27.63 27.26
CA LEU A 729 -20.56 27.56 25.79
C LEU A 729 -20.40 26.09 25.39
N ARG A 730 -21.32 25.58 24.56
CA ARG A 730 -21.22 24.22 24.02
C ARG A 730 -20.35 24.26 22.77
N GLY A 731 -19.11 23.78 22.89
CA GLY A 731 -18.41 23.22 21.73
C GLY A 731 -19.10 21.92 21.29
N SER A 732 -18.88 21.50 20.05
CA SER A 732 -19.05 20.11 19.67
C SER A 732 -17.82 19.33 20.11
N ASP A 733 -18.01 18.24 20.84
CA ASP A 733 -16.95 17.26 21.13
C ASP A 733 -16.70 16.38 19.89
N SER A 734 -16.40 17.03 18.74
CA SER A 734 -16.20 16.40 17.43
C SER A 734 -14.72 16.06 17.15
N SER A 735 -13.81 16.47 18.02
CA SER A 735 -12.51 15.83 18.17
C SER A 735 -12.69 14.43 18.75
N VAL A 736 -12.67 13.40 17.90
CA VAL A 736 -12.73 11.97 18.25
C VAL A 736 -11.62 11.56 19.25
N PHE A 737 -10.56 12.38 19.33
CA PHE A 737 -9.42 12.21 20.23
C PHE A 737 -9.73 12.76 21.63
N VAL A 738 -10.09 11.86 22.56
CA VAL A 738 -10.32 12.21 23.97
C VAL A 738 -8.98 12.30 24.71
N PRO A 739 -8.59 13.48 25.27
CA PRO A 739 -7.38 13.58 26.07
C PRO A 739 -7.58 12.87 27.42
N PHE A 740 -6.81 11.80 27.64
CA PHE A 740 -6.94 10.99 28.85
C PHE A 740 -6.56 11.76 30.12
N LYS A 741 -7.43 11.68 31.14
CA LYS A 741 -7.11 11.99 32.54
C LYS A 741 -7.76 10.94 33.43
N GLN A 742 -6.95 10.07 34.04
CA GLN A 742 -6.91 9.80 35.49
C GLN A 742 -6.19 8.48 35.85
N ASP A 743 -5.33 8.59 36.87
CA ASP A 743 -5.17 7.67 38.00
C ASP A 743 -5.06 6.15 37.72
N TYR A 744 -3.82 5.70 37.45
CA TYR A 744 -3.46 4.28 37.47
C TYR A 744 -3.62 3.65 38.88
N ASN A 745 -4.36 2.54 38.95
CA ASN A 745 -4.18 1.52 40.00
C ASN A 745 -4.32 0.12 39.40
N SER A 746 -3.26 -0.69 39.46
CA SER A 746 -3.07 -1.85 38.59
C SER A 746 -3.31 -3.19 39.30
N SER A 747 -4.39 -3.89 38.93
CA SER A 747 -4.51 -5.34 39.13
C SER A 747 -5.66 -5.98 38.32
N GLN A 748 -5.37 -6.54 37.15
CA GLN A 748 -6.20 -7.60 36.55
C GLN A 748 -5.32 -8.68 35.92
N GLN A 749 -5.33 -9.87 36.52
CA GLN A 749 -4.90 -11.09 35.84
C GLN A 749 -5.94 -11.46 34.78
N TRP A 750 -5.49 -11.87 33.60
CA TRP A 750 -6.32 -12.54 32.60
C TRP A 750 -5.87 -13.99 32.46
N GLY A 751 -6.83 -14.92 32.39
CA GLY A 751 -6.55 -16.35 32.25
C GLY A 751 -6.24 -16.70 30.79
N ALA A 752 -5.04 -17.23 30.54
CA ALA A 752 -4.68 -17.75 29.23
C ALA A 752 -5.45 -19.05 28.91
N SER A 753 -6.17 -19.07 27.80
CA SER A 753 -6.81 -20.27 27.25
C SER A 753 -5.87 -20.93 26.25
N ASN A 754 -5.13 -21.96 26.68
CA ASN A 754 -4.20 -22.70 25.82
C ASN A 754 -4.94 -23.78 25.02
N ALA A 755 -5.43 -23.44 23.83
CA ALA A 755 -6.03 -24.38 22.89
C ALA A 755 -5.06 -24.75 21.76
N ASN A 756 -4.13 -25.67 22.04
CA ASN A 756 -3.33 -26.31 20.98
C ASN A 756 -4.22 -27.25 20.17
N LEU A 757 -4.36 -27.00 18.86
CA LEU A 757 -4.90 -27.95 17.90
C LEU A 757 -3.86 -28.25 16.82
N VAL A 758 -3.37 -29.48 16.82
CA VAL A 758 -2.52 -30.05 15.79
C VAL A 758 -3.21 -31.30 15.27
N ASP A 759 -3.14 -31.48 13.95
CA ASP A 759 -3.70 -32.60 13.16
C ASP A 759 -5.22 -32.64 12.99
N HIS A 760 -5.63 -32.77 11.73
CA HIS A 760 -6.91 -33.33 11.31
C HIS A 760 -6.77 -33.93 9.91
N GLN A 761 -6.10 -35.08 9.81
CA GLN A 761 -6.21 -35.93 8.63
C GLN A 761 -7.66 -36.40 8.38
N GLN A 762 -7.94 -36.56 7.09
CA GLN A 762 -9.12 -37.14 6.42
C GLN A 762 -10.15 -37.86 7.30
N TYR A 763 -11.41 -37.39 7.22
CA TYR A 763 -12.58 -38.24 7.47
C TYR A 763 -13.16 -38.76 6.15
N ASP A 764 -13.36 -40.07 6.08
CA ASP A 764 -14.21 -40.72 5.08
C ASP A 764 -15.13 -41.75 5.78
N ALA A 765 -16.18 -42.22 5.11
CA ALA A 765 -17.43 -42.59 5.78
C ALA A 765 -17.61 -44.08 6.17
N TYR A 766 -18.69 -44.32 6.94
CA TYR A 766 -19.45 -45.57 7.20
C TYR A 766 -19.23 -46.42 8.48
N ARG A 767 -20.29 -46.37 9.32
CA ARG A 767 -21.02 -47.49 9.99
C ARG A 767 -20.41 -48.34 11.14
N ASP A 768 -21.10 -48.20 12.27
CA ASP A 768 -21.76 -49.25 13.09
C ASP A 768 -20.96 -50.24 13.99
N ASN A 769 -21.42 -50.27 15.26
CA ASN A 769 -21.37 -51.36 16.26
C ASN A 769 -20.01 -51.83 16.85
N GLY A 770 -19.98 -52.06 18.18
CA GLY A 770 -19.01 -53.02 18.77
C GLY A 770 -18.26 -52.68 20.07
N VAL A 771 -18.93 -52.24 21.14
CA VAL A 771 -18.42 -52.35 22.54
C VAL A 771 -18.77 -53.79 23.03
N PRO A 772 -18.06 -54.48 23.97
CA PRO A 772 -17.25 -53.87 25.04
C PRO A 772 -16.06 -54.66 25.68
N GLN A 773 -15.46 -54.03 26.70
CA GLN A 773 -14.56 -54.58 27.77
C GLN A 773 -13.14 -55.03 27.33
N TYR A 774 -12.05 -54.77 28.08
CA TYR A 774 -11.81 -55.15 29.48
C TYR A 774 -10.67 -54.33 30.16
N ARG A 775 -10.87 -53.85 31.42
CA ARG A 775 -9.87 -53.60 32.53
C ARG A 775 -8.58 -52.76 32.27
N SER A 776 -7.95 -52.06 33.23
CA SER A 776 -8.22 -51.70 34.64
C SER A 776 -7.21 -50.63 35.12
N ASN A 777 -7.60 -49.83 36.11
CA ASN A 777 -6.87 -48.97 37.10
C ASN A 777 -5.31 -49.09 37.16
N GLY A 778 -4.49 -48.07 37.49
CA GLY A 778 -4.68 -46.92 38.41
C GLY A 778 -4.50 -47.33 39.89
N MET A 779 -3.72 -46.70 40.78
CA MET A 779 -2.73 -45.61 40.76
C MET A 779 -1.49 -46.06 41.62
N SER A 780 -0.42 -45.32 41.90
CA SER A 780 -0.31 -44.29 42.98
C SER A 780 1.17 -44.20 43.46
N MET A 781 1.65 -43.00 43.88
CA MET A 781 2.58 -42.62 45.00
C MET A 781 3.69 -43.59 45.53
N GLU A 782 4.86 -43.21 46.09
CA GLU A 782 5.54 -41.93 46.45
C GLU A 782 7.03 -42.16 46.89
N LEU A 783 7.82 -41.08 47.05
CA LEU A 783 9.09 -40.90 47.82
C LEU A 783 10.38 -41.76 47.59
N ASP A 784 11.49 -41.08 47.20
CA ASP A 784 12.77 -40.78 47.94
C ASP A 784 13.24 -41.73 49.10
N PRO A 785 14.57 -41.91 49.45
CA PRO A 785 15.73 -41.00 49.25
C PRO A 785 17.17 -41.61 49.01
N TYR A 786 18.17 -40.71 48.90
CA TYR A 786 19.66 -40.89 48.91
C TYR A 786 20.35 -41.54 47.66
N ALA A 787 21.65 -41.36 47.36
CA ALA A 787 22.62 -40.23 47.38
C ALA A 787 24.06 -40.78 47.17
N ALA A 788 24.91 -40.20 46.29
CA ALA A 788 26.39 -40.34 46.32
C ALA A 788 27.13 -39.48 45.27
N GLU A 789 28.42 -39.20 45.51
CA GLU A 789 29.39 -38.59 44.57
C GLU A 789 30.69 -39.44 44.50
N SER A 790 31.80 -39.10 43.80
CA SER A 790 32.22 -38.07 42.82
C SER A 790 33.50 -38.57 42.13
N ARG A 791 34.03 -37.87 41.10
CA ARG A 791 35.48 -37.50 41.02
C ARG A 791 35.86 -36.62 39.81
N MET A 792 37.07 -36.06 39.90
CA MET A 792 37.65 -35.02 39.03
C MET A 792 38.70 -35.57 38.04
N SER A 793 39.01 -34.77 37.02
CA SER A 793 40.38 -34.65 36.47
C SER A 793 40.58 -33.26 35.87
N ALA A 794 41.81 -32.72 35.88
CA ALA A 794 42.14 -31.40 35.35
C ALA A 794 43.63 -31.30 34.96
N SER A 795 43.96 -30.54 33.91
CA SER A 795 45.35 -30.15 33.61
C SER A 795 45.45 -28.96 32.65
N SER A 796 46.06 -27.87 33.13
CA SER A 796 46.62 -26.78 32.31
C SER A 796 47.91 -26.27 32.97
N PRO A 797 49.00 -26.00 32.22
CA PRO A 797 50.12 -25.19 32.68
C PRO A 797 50.10 -23.76 32.07
N HIS A 798 50.92 -22.86 32.61
CA HIS A 798 50.77 -21.41 32.46
C HIS A 798 52.09 -20.72 32.04
N GLY A 799 52.00 -19.57 31.36
CA GLY A 799 53.11 -18.61 31.21
C GLY A 799 53.03 -17.73 29.94
N GLY A 800 53.25 -16.41 29.98
CA GLY A 800 53.34 -15.50 31.15
C GLY A 800 54.09 -14.18 30.87
N ARG A 801 53.56 -13.05 31.40
CA ARG A 801 54.09 -11.66 31.30
C ARG A 801 53.97 -11.05 29.88
N SER A 802 53.98 -9.72 29.66
CA SER A 802 54.25 -8.57 30.54
C SER A 802 53.40 -7.33 30.21
N ARG A 803 53.33 -6.39 31.17
CA ARG A 803 53.10 -4.93 31.06
C ARG A 803 53.76 -4.32 29.81
N TYR A 804 53.24 -3.25 29.21
CA TYR A 804 52.76 -1.99 29.85
C TYR A 804 51.40 -1.48 29.38
#